data_AF-A0A0G0EWF8-F1
#
_entry.id   AF-A0A0G0EWF8-F1
#
_cell.length_a   1.000
_cell.length_b   1.000
_cell.length_c   1.000
_cell.angle_alpha   90.00
_cell.angle_beta   90.00
_cell.angle_gamma   90.00
#
_symmetry.space_group_name_H-M   'P 1'
#
loop_
_entity.id
_entity.type
_entity.pdbx_description
1 polymer ?
#
loop_
_entity_poly.entity_id
_entity_poly.type
_entity_poly.pdbx_seq_one_letter_code
_entity_poly.pdbx_strand_id
1 'polypeptide(L)'
;MQNKTKILFFFLILCGIIFSSINVQASQSPVVLFSDLTDAPVSGWEGSATKGAAVSIWGRNLGSGGVAHIDVCGQEIASDSADVVEWGVVNIAGENDPADVYLSSQGLERITFHLNSNMTIGAGKISVTTADGVSSGVDFYCRDNGNIYFVDDVGSADSYNGKMSSYQGNISGPWATLGMAKKTLTAGDVCYIRAGIHTAVDQWGYDENYIMDFWTGAGANIFHNGTVNNSIAIVAYPGEIPQIGDIDNEYVMIFRGSTPGTFSHWTFGKMMFRSEGNNINSSVTITAPLRNDYLRFVGIDFSTVGIIERVAKTAVQISGNANGSEYIWFLGNNFHDLGVNDRDGIYYASGGGYPIYLGGFGWHRYTYIGYNEMHHNPQGRLQVYGHYVTDWADEIYIYNNYIHDQGRGGAVIGGGDGNGGSYDYSFVQDLYFFNNVVSNNSGDGITVGGVNYGGSGRYKIYNNTLYENANVIHMIDDTESADISNNIFYSSTSFFDDGQSEIDAFGRNNVWYGGASDYPTWDSGDIATDPKFTGSEDYSLQYNSAAIDAGVDLSAILTNDIVGTVRPQGVSYDIGAFEYTSAEKSIETCSDNIQNQDETGIDCGGVCDACVVPATYNLTNFISAITNWLQIGNTESDVNSDGIVNTRDLGVVMSGWGE
;
A
#
# COMPACT_ATOMS: atom_id res chain seq x y z
N MET A 1 74.50 40.97 -11.60
CA MET A 1 74.33 39.54 -11.89
C MET A 1 73.49 38.90 -10.79
N GLN A 2 72.44 38.19 -11.22
CA GLN A 2 71.57 37.28 -10.46
C GLN A 2 70.59 37.86 -9.42
N ASN A 3 69.36 38.04 -9.90
CA ASN A 3 68.12 37.96 -9.13
C ASN A 3 68.00 36.58 -8.47
N LYS A 4 67.55 36.52 -7.21
CA LYS A 4 67.13 35.28 -6.54
C LYS A 4 65.65 35.30 -6.22
N THR A 5 64.97 34.40 -6.90
CA THR A 5 63.61 33.89 -6.74
C THR A 5 63.40 33.31 -5.34
N LYS A 6 62.24 33.59 -4.73
CA LYS A 6 61.67 32.76 -3.66
C LYS A 6 60.28 32.31 -4.08
N ILE A 7 60.08 31.02 -3.88
CA ILE A 7 58.94 30.16 -4.22
C ILE A 7 57.75 30.49 -3.30
N LEU A 8 56.56 30.62 -3.89
CA LEU A 8 55.29 30.43 -3.19
C LEU A 8 54.41 29.51 -4.05
N PHE A 9 54.07 28.35 -3.50
CA PHE A 9 53.20 27.33 -4.07
C PHE A 9 51.75 27.86 -4.15
N PHE A 10 51.13 27.80 -5.32
CA PHE A 10 49.67 27.87 -5.48
C PHE A 10 49.19 26.49 -5.92
N PHE A 11 48.49 25.79 -5.04
CA PHE A 11 47.73 24.58 -5.35
C PHE A 11 46.39 25.04 -5.94
N LEU A 12 46.18 24.86 -7.24
CA LEU A 12 44.85 24.93 -7.84
C LEU A 12 44.26 23.52 -7.73
N ILE A 13 43.44 23.30 -6.71
CA ILE A 13 42.60 22.11 -6.57
C ILE A 13 41.52 22.22 -7.65
N LEU A 14 41.59 21.33 -8.63
CA LEU A 14 40.53 21.07 -9.59
C LEU A 14 39.39 20.38 -8.81
N CYS A 15 38.43 21.15 -8.28
CA CYS A 15 37.18 20.58 -7.81
C CYS A 15 36.43 20.05 -9.03
N GLY A 16 36.42 18.73 -9.20
CA GLY A 16 35.46 18.05 -10.04
C GLY A 16 34.07 18.33 -9.52
N ILE A 17 33.32 19.17 -10.23
CA ILE A 17 31.88 19.25 -10.08
C ILE A 17 31.37 17.97 -10.75
N ILE A 18 31.10 16.95 -9.92
CA ILE A 18 30.24 15.85 -10.31
C ILE A 18 28.88 16.52 -10.56
N PHE A 19 28.51 16.69 -11.84
CA PHE A 19 27.11 16.89 -12.18
C PHE A 19 26.41 15.58 -11.82
N SER A 20 25.90 15.50 -10.59
CA SER A 20 24.79 14.61 -10.30
C SER A 20 23.68 15.01 -11.26
N SER A 21 23.39 14.16 -12.23
CA SER A 21 22.17 14.24 -13.02
C SER A 21 21.01 14.35 -12.03
N ILE A 22 20.41 15.53 -11.96
CA ILE A 22 19.15 15.73 -11.28
C ILE A 22 18.16 14.96 -12.13
N ASN A 23 17.78 13.77 -11.68
CA ASN A 23 16.60 13.09 -12.20
C ASN A 23 15.41 13.98 -11.82
N VAL A 24 14.98 14.83 -12.75
CA VAL A 24 13.70 15.51 -12.64
C VAL A 24 12.66 14.46 -13.00
N GLN A 25 12.15 13.77 -11.99
CA GLN A 25 10.94 12.97 -12.14
C GLN A 25 9.84 13.92 -12.64
N ALA A 26 9.14 13.54 -13.70
CA ALA A 26 8.03 14.35 -14.20
C ALA A 26 7.00 14.50 -13.08
N SER A 27 6.62 15.75 -12.77
CA SER A 27 5.74 16.03 -11.65
C SER A 27 4.32 15.53 -11.95
N GLN A 28 3.76 14.71 -11.07
CA GLN A 28 2.42 14.15 -11.18
C GLN A 28 1.43 14.94 -10.32
N SER A 29 0.16 14.96 -10.72
CA SER A 29 -0.90 15.57 -9.92
C SER A 29 -0.98 14.92 -8.54
N PRO A 30 -1.32 15.69 -7.48
CA PRO A 30 -1.44 15.16 -6.13
C PRO A 30 -2.58 14.15 -6.05
N VAL A 31 -2.42 13.11 -5.25
CA VAL A 31 -3.46 12.11 -4.97
C VAL A 31 -3.69 12.04 -3.48
N VAL A 32 -4.93 12.24 -3.03
CA VAL A 32 -5.34 12.00 -1.64
C VAL A 32 -6.17 10.72 -1.62
N LEU A 33 -5.73 9.74 -0.82
CA LEU A 33 -6.28 8.39 -0.81
C LEU A 33 -7.26 8.17 0.36
N PHE A 34 -6.89 8.62 1.56
CA PHE A 34 -7.72 8.50 2.76
C PHE A 34 -7.30 9.50 3.85
N SER A 35 -8.17 9.68 4.84
CA SER A 35 -7.93 10.49 6.04
C SER A 35 -7.96 9.64 7.30
N ASP A 36 -7.40 10.14 8.41
CA ASP A 36 -7.53 9.46 9.71
C ASP A 36 -8.94 9.62 10.23
N LEU A 37 -9.53 10.82 10.17
CA LEU A 37 -10.87 11.15 10.62
C LEU A 37 -11.82 11.34 9.43
N THR A 38 -13.07 10.91 9.56
CA THR A 38 -14.17 11.21 8.62
C THR A 38 -14.93 12.48 8.98
N ASP A 39 -14.83 12.90 10.25
CA ASP A 39 -15.51 14.05 10.80
C ASP A 39 -14.76 14.57 12.03
N ALA A 40 -14.65 15.88 12.20
CA ALA A 40 -13.95 16.46 13.35
C ALA A 40 -14.44 17.87 13.73
N PRO A 41 -14.34 18.27 15.01
CA PRO A 41 -14.76 19.59 15.45
C PRO A 41 -13.82 20.68 14.95
N VAL A 42 -14.38 21.78 14.46
CA VAL A 42 -13.60 22.93 13.94
C VAL A 42 -13.06 23.85 15.04
N SER A 43 -13.35 23.56 16.30
CA SER A 43 -12.84 24.28 17.48
C SER A 43 -12.68 23.34 18.68
N GLY A 44 -12.04 23.80 19.75
CA GLY A 44 -11.92 23.09 21.03
C GLY A 44 -10.51 22.61 21.39
N TRP A 45 -9.50 22.81 20.52
CA TRP A 45 -8.12 22.38 20.78
C TRP A 45 -7.59 23.10 22.00
N GLU A 46 -7.37 22.36 23.10
CA GLU A 46 -6.98 22.93 24.39
C GLU A 46 -7.92 24.06 24.87
N GLY A 47 -9.22 23.93 24.58
CA GLY A 47 -10.24 24.93 24.90
C GLY A 47 -10.28 26.14 23.95
N SER A 48 -9.51 26.15 22.86
CA SER A 48 -9.52 27.22 21.87
C SER A 48 -10.86 27.32 21.15
N ALA A 49 -11.43 28.52 21.05
CA ALA A 49 -12.62 28.78 20.24
C ALA A 49 -12.33 28.86 18.73
N THR A 50 -11.06 28.92 18.33
CA THR A 50 -10.66 29.18 16.94
C THR A 50 -9.84 28.05 16.32
N LYS A 51 -9.27 27.16 17.14
CA LYS A 51 -8.44 26.04 16.71
C LYS A 51 -9.15 24.73 17.04
N GLY A 52 -9.34 23.90 16.03
CA GLY A 52 -10.06 22.63 16.10
C GLY A 52 -9.16 21.41 16.10
N ALA A 53 -9.78 20.27 15.84
CA ALA A 53 -9.10 18.99 15.76
C ALA A 53 -8.03 19.00 14.67
N ALA A 54 -6.96 18.26 14.91
CA ALA A 54 -5.98 17.95 13.90
C ALA A 54 -6.42 16.72 13.08
N VAL A 55 -6.38 16.85 11.77
CA VAL A 55 -6.72 15.81 10.79
C VAL A 55 -5.45 15.45 10.02
N SER A 56 -5.29 14.16 9.74
CA SER A 56 -4.24 13.66 8.85
C SER A 56 -4.84 13.09 7.57
N ILE A 57 -4.18 13.33 6.45
CA ILE A 57 -4.46 12.70 5.16
C ILE A 57 -3.23 12.00 4.62
N TRP A 58 -3.44 10.91 3.89
CA TRP A 58 -2.41 10.14 3.20
C TRP A 58 -2.64 10.20 1.71
N GLY A 59 -1.53 10.23 0.98
CA GLY A 59 -1.56 10.39 -0.45
C GLY A 59 -0.19 10.21 -1.09
N ARG A 60 -0.09 10.60 -2.36
CA ARG A 60 1.16 10.65 -3.12
C ARG A 60 1.25 11.97 -3.85
N ASN A 61 2.49 12.40 -4.14
CA ASN A 61 2.74 13.62 -4.89
C ASN A 61 2.09 14.85 -4.23
N LEU A 62 2.02 14.89 -2.90
CA LEU A 62 1.36 15.99 -2.18
C LEU A 62 2.21 17.27 -2.21
N GLY A 63 3.44 17.17 -2.75
CA GLY A 63 4.35 18.28 -3.03
C GLY A 63 4.83 18.94 -1.74
N SER A 64 5.49 20.10 -1.86
CA SER A 64 5.66 21.05 -0.74
C SER A 64 6.01 22.45 -1.26
N GLY A 65 5.57 23.50 -0.55
CA GLY A 65 5.88 24.90 -0.83
C GLY A 65 5.13 25.54 -2.00
N GLY A 66 5.27 26.87 -2.15
CA GLY A 66 4.70 27.63 -3.26
C GLY A 66 3.17 27.77 -3.21
N VAL A 67 2.49 27.28 -4.25
CA VAL A 67 1.01 27.32 -4.40
C VAL A 67 0.30 26.19 -3.66
N ALA A 68 1.05 25.29 -3.01
CA ALA A 68 0.49 24.11 -2.37
C ALA A 68 -0.44 24.45 -1.19
N HIS A 69 -1.66 23.92 -1.21
CA HIS A 69 -2.67 24.13 -0.16
C HIS A 69 -3.64 22.96 -0.04
N ILE A 70 -4.35 22.92 1.08
CA ILE A 70 -5.41 21.95 1.41
C ILE A 70 -6.74 22.66 1.28
N ASP A 71 -7.66 22.09 0.52
CA ASP A 71 -9.06 22.51 0.48
C ASP A 71 -9.86 21.63 1.43
N VAL A 72 -10.47 22.23 2.45
CA VAL A 72 -11.26 21.51 3.45
C VAL A 72 -12.40 22.39 3.96
N CYS A 73 -13.62 21.87 3.89
CA CYS A 73 -14.82 22.52 4.43
C CYS A 73 -15.00 23.99 3.99
N GLY A 74 -14.70 24.27 2.73
CA GLY A 74 -14.80 25.60 2.13
C GLY A 74 -13.72 26.59 2.57
N GLN A 75 -12.59 26.11 3.10
CA GLN A 75 -11.40 26.90 3.42
C GLN A 75 -10.18 26.33 2.72
N GLU A 76 -9.28 27.23 2.32
CA GLU A 76 -7.94 26.92 1.82
C GLU A 76 -6.93 27.09 2.96
N ILE A 77 -6.12 26.06 3.22
CA ILE A 77 -5.01 26.10 4.18
C ILE A 77 -3.71 25.99 3.39
N ALA A 78 -2.98 27.09 3.25
CA ALA A 78 -1.67 27.11 2.60
C ALA A 78 -0.66 26.20 3.32
N SER A 79 0.24 25.56 2.56
CA SER A 79 1.26 24.65 3.09
C SER A 79 2.22 25.27 4.11
N ASP A 80 2.36 26.59 4.14
CA ASP A 80 3.14 27.36 5.11
C ASP A 80 2.31 27.99 6.25
N SER A 81 1.01 27.66 6.32
CA SER A 81 0.12 28.12 7.38
C SER A 81 0.52 27.56 8.75
N ALA A 82 0.29 28.34 9.81
CA ALA A 82 0.46 27.89 11.19
C ALA A 82 -0.53 26.77 11.61
N ASP A 83 -1.58 26.54 10.81
CA ASP A 83 -2.49 25.42 11.00
C ASP A 83 -1.92 24.10 10.45
N VAL A 84 -0.89 24.13 9.60
CA VAL A 84 -0.19 22.93 9.13
C VAL A 84 0.83 22.51 10.18
N VAL A 85 0.76 21.24 10.59
CA VAL A 85 1.71 20.63 11.53
C VAL A 85 2.80 19.88 10.77
N GLU A 86 2.40 19.11 9.76
CA GLU A 86 3.28 18.24 8.97
C GLU A 86 2.85 18.28 7.51
N TRP A 87 3.81 18.24 6.59
CA TRP A 87 3.52 18.21 5.15
C TRP A 87 4.48 17.26 4.44
N GLY A 88 3.95 16.33 3.65
CA GLY A 88 4.74 15.40 2.84
C GLY A 88 5.60 14.44 3.68
N VAL A 89 5.20 14.13 4.91
CA VAL A 89 5.97 13.24 5.78
C VAL A 89 5.75 11.80 5.34
N VAL A 90 6.81 11.15 4.88
CA VAL A 90 6.78 9.72 4.48
C VAL A 90 7.06 8.81 5.67
N ASN A 91 7.93 9.21 6.61
CA ASN A 91 8.28 8.44 7.81
C ASN A 91 8.42 9.38 9.02
N ILE A 92 8.00 8.95 10.22
CA ILE A 92 8.55 9.51 11.47
C ILE A 92 9.52 8.47 12.00
N ALA A 93 10.79 8.84 12.10
CA ALA A 93 11.80 7.98 12.73
C ALA A 93 11.37 7.68 14.17
N GLY A 94 11.21 6.40 14.50
CA GLY A 94 11.08 5.97 15.90
C GLY A 94 12.32 6.43 16.67
N GLU A 95 12.14 7.07 17.82
CA GLU A 95 13.25 7.62 18.62
C GLU A 95 14.22 6.54 19.16
N ASN A 96 13.89 5.25 19.05
CA ASN A 96 14.63 4.18 19.74
C ASN A 96 15.26 3.09 18.87
N ASP A 97 15.02 3.04 17.55
CA ASP A 97 15.77 2.13 16.66
C ASP A 97 15.89 2.69 15.23
N PRO A 98 17.10 3.07 14.76
CA PRO A 98 17.31 3.49 13.37
C PRO A 98 17.14 2.38 12.33
N ALA A 99 16.97 1.11 12.74
CA ALA A 99 16.65 -0.01 11.85
C ALA A 99 15.15 -0.31 11.70
N ASP A 100 14.31 0.19 12.62
CA ASP A 100 12.84 0.13 12.54
C ASP A 100 12.29 1.52 12.19
N VAL A 101 12.62 1.98 10.98
CA VAL A 101 11.96 3.14 10.39
C VAL A 101 10.49 2.76 10.17
N TYR A 102 9.58 3.29 10.99
CA TYR A 102 8.14 3.09 10.83
C TYR A 102 7.69 3.71 9.51
N LEU A 103 7.48 2.84 8.53
CA LEU A 103 7.13 3.24 7.17
C LEU A 103 5.68 3.73 7.17
N SER A 104 5.43 4.82 6.45
CA SER A 104 4.16 4.86 5.73
C SER A 104 4.12 3.61 4.85
N SER A 105 3.12 2.76 5.07
CA SER A 105 2.86 1.61 4.23
C SER A 105 3.00 2.02 2.76
N GLN A 106 3.86 1.35 2.01
CA GLN A 106 4.05 1.59 0.57
C GLN A 106 4.50 3.02 0.18
N GLY A 107 5.16 3.76 1.08
CA GLY A 107 5.76 5.08 0.78
C GLY A 107 4.74 6.21 0.60
N LEU A 108 3.62 6.17 1.32
CA LEU A 108 2.60 7.22 1.30
C LEU A 108 3.05 8.50 2.03
N GLU A 109 2.84 9.65 1.42
CA GLU A 109 3.04 10.95 2.04
C GLU A 109 1.87 11.29 2.97
N ARG A 110 2.17 11.86 4.14
CA ARG A 110 1.18 12.34 5.10
C ARG A 110 1.24 13.85 5.27
N ILE A 111 0.06 14.48 5.29
CA ILE A 111 -0.13 15.86 5.73
C ILE A 111 -0.99 15.86 6.99
N THR A 112 -0.62 16.67 7.98
CA THR A 112 -1.40 16.88 9.20
C THR A 112 -1.63 18.36 9.44
N PHE A 113 -2.88 18.73 9.66
CA PHE A 113 -3.31 20.12 9.78
C PHE A 113 -4.46 20.26 10.79
N HIS A 114 -4.59 21.44 11.38
CA HIS A 114 -5.70 21.78 12.24
C HIS A 114 -6.88 22.31 11.44
N LEU A 115 -8.07 21.88 11.84
CA LEU A 115 -9.30 22.59 11.50
C LEU A 115 -9.36 23.92 12.26
N ASN A 116 -10.14 24.87 11.77
CA ASN A 116 -10.33 26.16 12.43
C ASN A 116 -11.76 26.70 12.29
N SER A 117 -12.11 27.67 13.13
CA SER A 117 -13.48 28.18 13.25
C SER A 117 -14.04 28.88 12.00
N ASN A 118 -13.24 29.11 10.96
CA ASN A 118 -13.71 29.70 9.70
C ASN A 118 -14.31 28.66 8.75
N MET A 119 -14.16 27.37 9.06
CA MET A 119 -14.67 26.27 8.25
C MET A 119 -16.19 26.20 8.24
N THR A 120 -16.74 25.85 7.08
CA THR A 120 -18.16 25.63 6.89
C THR A 120 -18.56 24.30 7.53
N ILE A 121 -19.55 24.36 8.44
CA ILE A 121 -20.10 23.16 9.07
C ILE A 121 -20.95 22.38 8.07
N GLY A 122 -20.74 21.07 7.99
CA GLY A 122 -21.44 20.19 7.07
C GLY A 122 -20.52 19.25 6.29
N ALA A 123 -21.13 18.53 5.35
CA ALA A 123 -20.41 17.65 4.45
C ALA A 123 -19.57 18.46 3.44
N GLY A 124 -18.35 18.00 3.22
CA GLY A 124 -17.41 18.53 2.24
C GLY A 124 -16.42 17.44 1.82
N LYS A 125 -15.30 17.86 1.25
CA LYS A 125 -14.19 16.99 0.89
C LYS A 125 -12.89 17.59 1.40
N ILE A 126 -11.88 16.75 1.58
CA ILE A 126 -10.48 17.16 1.71
C ILE A 126 -9.77 16.85 0.41
N SER A 127 -9.18 17.86 -0.23
CA SER A 127 -8.29 17.71 -1.39
C SER A 127 -7.01 18.52 -1.20
N VAL A 128 -5.99 18.19 -1.98
CA VAL A 128 -4.72 18.92 -2.01
C VAL A 128 -4.52 19.48 -3.41
N THR A 129 -4.14 20.75 -3.46
CA THR A 129 -3.75 21.44 -4.68
C THR A 129 -2.25 21.68 -4.64
N THR A 130 -1.54 21.35 -5.72
CA THR A 130 -0.12 21.68 -5.93
C THR A 130 0.04 22.44 -7.25
N ALA A 131 1.29 22.73 -7.65
CA ALA A 131 1.56 23.30 -8.98
C ALA A 131 1.14 22.37 -10.13
N ASP A 132 1.02 21.08 -9.85
CA ASP A 132 0.83 20.01 -10.84
C ASP A 132 -0.62 19.54 -10.93
N GLY A 133 -1.52 20.14 -10.14
CA GLY A 133 -2.95 19.89 -10.24
C GLY A 133 -3.66 19.87 -8.89
N VAL A 134 -4.87 19.33 -8.91
CA VAL A 134 -5.74 19.17 -7.73
C VAL A 134 -6.08 17.69 -7.60
N SER A 135 -5.99 17.17 -6.38
CA SER A 135 -6.33 15.79 -6.10
C SER A 135 -7.84 15.55 -6.17
N SER A 136 -8.25 14.30 -6.36
CA SER A 136 -9.59 13.89 -5.93
C SER A 136 -9.77 14.18 -4.45
N GLY A 137 -11.01 14.48 -4.04
CA GLY A 137 -11.33 14.79 -2.65
C GLY A 137 -11.88 13.57 -1.89
N VAL A 138 -11.34 13.30 -0.71
CA VAL A 138 -11.91 12.34 0.24
C VAL A 138 -13.05 12.99 1.03
N ASP A 139 -14.15 12.27 1.23
CA ASP A 139 -15.32 12.83 1.92
C ASP A 139 -15.00 13.13 3.40
N PHE A 140 -15.45 14.29 3.88
CA PHE A 140 -15.21 14.74 5.25
C PHE A 140 -16.35 15.61 5.78
N TYR A 141 -16.63 15.55 7.07
CA TYR A 141 -17.67 16.36 7.70
C TYR A 141 -17.11 17.27 8.80
N CYS A 142 -17.14 18.58 8.58
CA CYS A 142 -16.79 19.55 9.62
C CYS A 142 -17.97 19.80 10.56
N ARG A 143 -17.69 19.84 11.86
CA ARG A 143 -18.73 19.94 12.90
C ARG A 143 -18.42 21.02 13.93
N ASP A 144 -19.48 21.56 14.52
CA ASP A 144 -19.46 22.60 15.56
C ASP A 144 -19.65 22.01 16.98
N ASN A 145 -19.69 20.69 17.08
CA ASN A 145 -19.89 19.93 18.30
C ASN A 145 -18.80 18.86 18.49
N GLY A 146 -18.80 18.22 19.65
CA GLY A 146 -17.78 17.25 20.05
C GLY A 146 -16.58 17.91 20.72
N ASN A 147 -15.94 17.16 21.60
CA ASN A 147 -14.84 17.64 22.40
C ASN A 147 -13.50 17.10 21.94
N ILE A 148 -12.44 17.83 22.26
CA ILE A 148 -11.06 17.36 22.08
C ILE A 148 -10.46 17.04 23.46
N TYR A 149 -9.81 15.88 23.56
CA TYR A 149 -9.16 15.37 24.76
C TYR A 149 -7.74 14.88 24.48
N PHE A 150 -6.97 14.64 25.55
CA PHE A 150 -5.57 14.24 25.48
C PHE A 150 -5.25 13.16 26.52
N VAL A 151 -4.40 12.21 26.11
CA VAL A 151 -3.78 11.20 26.96
C VAL A 151 -2.25 11.33 26.86
N ASP A 152 -1.56 11.22 27.98
CA ASP A 152 -0.09 11.31 28.07
C ASP A 152 0.41 10.31 29.12
N ASP A 153 1.56 9.67 28.91
CA ASP A 153 2.20 8.78 29.89
C ASP A 153 3.05 9.57 30.91
N VAL A 154 3.31 10.85 30.65
CA VAL A 154 4.07 11.75 31.52
C VAL A 154 3.23 12.95 31.96
N GLY A 155 3.32 13.30 33.25
CA GLY A 155 2.69 14.52 33.79
C GLY A 155 1.15 14.52 33.73
N SER A 156 0.55 13.33 33.70
CA SER A 156 -0.88 13.09 33.52
C SER A 156 -1.54 12.52 34.77
N ALA A 157 -2.87 12.59 34.84
CA ALA A 157 -3.66 11.93 35.86
C ALA A 157 -5.10 11.72 35.40
N ASP A 158 -5.69 10.57 35.71
CA ASP A 158 -7.11 10.28 35.44
C ASP A 158 -8.09 11.12 36.29
N SER A 159 -7.59 11.89 37.25
CA SER A 159 -8.36 12.91 37.96
C SER A 159 -8.42 14.26 37.21
N TYR A 160 -7.66 14.41 36.13
CA TYR A 160 -7.71 15.59 35.26
C TYR A 160 -8.91 15.51 34.31
N ASN A 161 -9.23 16.65 33.69
CA ASN A 161 -10.35 16.81 32.77
C ASN A 161 -10.05 16.33 31.34
N GLY A 162 -8.80 15.97 31.05
CA GLY A 162 -8.34 15.54 29.73
C GLY A 162 -8.32 16.64 28.67
N LYS A 163 -8.63 17.90 28.98
CA LYS A 163 -8.83 18.97 27.99
C LYS A 163 -7.55 19.66 27.54
N MET A 164 -6.43 19.40 28.21
CA MET A 164 -5.13 20.03 27.93
C MET A 164 -4.11 18.95 27.60
N SER A 165 -3.22 19.21 26.65
CA SER A 165 -2.18 18.23 26.28
C SER A 165 -1.01 18.20 27.25
N SER A 166 -0.99 19.11 28.23
CA SER A 166 -0.03 19.17 29.33
C SER A 166 -0.70 19.68 30.60
N TYR A 167 -0.13 19.38 31.77
CA TYR A 167 -0.67 19.87 33.04
C TYR A 167 -0.51 21.39 33.17
N GLN A 168 -1.64 22.08 33.39
CA GLN A 168 -1.71 23.54 33.54
C GLN A 168 -2.24 23.99 34.91
N GLY A 169 -2.34 23.08 35.88
CA GLY A 169 -2.84 23.38 37.22
C GLY A 169 -4.25 22.86 37.51
N ASN A 170 -4.52 22.57 38.79
CA ASN A 170 -5.78 22.00 39.28
C ASN A 170 -6.12 20.67 38.61
N ILE A 171 -7.24 20.60 37.88
CA ILE A 171 -7.68 19.43 37.12
C ILE A 171 -7.40 19.58 35.62
N SER A 172 -6.67 20.60 35.19
CA SER A 172 -6.42 20.87 33.78
C SER A 172 -5.15 20.15 33.35
N GLY A 173 -5.30 19.05 32.61
CA GLY A 173 -4.20 18.22 32.15
C GLY A 173 -4.71 16.99 31.39
N PRO A 174 -3.80 16.21 30.78
CA PRO A 174 -4.15 15.00 30.05
C PRO A 174 -4.52 13.86 31.01
N TRP A 175 -5.35 12.94 30.53
CA TRP A 175 -5.59 11.68 31.25
C TRP A 175 -4.34 10.81 31.21
N ALA A 176 -4.19 9.93 32.21
CA ALA A 176 -3.05 9.02 32.31
C ALA A 176 -3.30 7.70 31.59
N THR A 177 -4.56 7.33 31.36
CA THR A 177 -4.89 6.01 30.80
C THR A 177 -5.87 6.09 29.62
N LEU A 178 -5.73 5.14 28.70
CA LEU A 178 -6.69 4.93 27.61
C LEU A 178 -8.02 4.37 28.11
N GLY A 179 -8.01 3.62 29.22
CA GLY A 179 -9.24 3.21 29.91
C GLY A 179 -10.10 4.40 30.32
N MET A 180 -9.48 5.49 30.81
CA MET A 180 -10.20 6.73 31.12
C MET A 180 -10.76 7.42 29.87
N ALA A 181 -9.98 7.47 28.78
CA ALA A 181 -10.44 8.03 27.51
C ALA A 181 -11.65 7.25 26.99
N LYS A 182 -11.52 5.93 26.80
CA LYS A 182 -12.58 5.02 26.35
C LYS A 182 -13.87 5.16 27.17
N LYS A 183 -13.74 5.30 28.48
CA LYS A 183 -14.88 5.47 29.40
C LYS A 183 -15.60 6.81 29.26
N THR A 184 -14.89 7.86 28.85
CA THR A 184 -15.39 9.24 28.91
C THR A 184 -15.90 9.74 27.57
N LEU A 185 -15.29 9.29 26.47
CA LEU A 185 -15.61 9.77 25.13
C LEU A 185 -17.06 9.44 24.75
N THR A 186 -17.74 10.42 24.18
CA THR A 186 -19.10 10.33 23.64
C THR A 186 -19.11 10.73 22.17
N ALA A 187 -20.23 10.51 21.47
CA ALA A 187 -20.35 10.78 20.04
C ALA A 187 -19.83 12.19 19.66
N GLY A 188 -18.89 12.24 18.71
CA GLY A 188 -18.20 13.44 18.24
C GLY A 188 -16.91 13.77 18.99
N ASP A 189 -16.56 13.08 20.07
CA ASP A 189 -15.33 13.37 20.79
C ASP A 189 -14.08 12.78 20.08
N VAL A 190 -12.97 13.52 20.12
CA VAL A 190 -11.66 13.11 19.58
C VAL A 190 -10.64 13.17 20.71
N CYS A 191 -9.88 12.08 20.89
CA CYS A 191 -8.79 12.01 21.85
C CYS A 191 -7.45 11.86 21.13
N TYR A 192 -6.47 12.68 21.52
CA TYR A 192 -5.11 12.64 21.01
C TYR A 192 -4.15 12.03 22.03
N ILE A 193 -3.43 10.98 21.64
CA ILE A 193 -2.46 10.31 22.50
C ILE A 193 -1.06 10.87 22.20
N ARG A 194 -0.40 11.37 23.24
CA ARG A 194 0.97 11.89 23.18
C ARG A 194 1.97 10.75 23.04
N ALA A 195 3.12 11.01 22.41
CA ALA A 195 4.24 10.07 22.33
C ALA A 195 4.59 9.49 23.70
N GLY A 196 5.04 8.24 23.71
CA GLY A 196 5.25 7.50 24.95
C GLY A 196 4.85 6.03 24.81
N ILE A 197 5.04 5.26 25.89
CA ILE A 197 4.66 3.84 25.95
C ILE A 197 3.50 3.68 26.94
N HIS A 198 2.32 3.40 26.38
CA HIS A 198 1.06 3.35 27.13
C HIS A 198 0.66 1.90 27.43
N THR A 199 0.88 1.44 28.66
CA THR A 199 0.70 0.03 29.07
C THR A 199 -0.34 -0.17 30.17
N ALA A 200 -0.98 0.91 30.60
CA ALA A 200 -1.93 0.89 31.70
C ALA A 200 -3.13 -0.03 31.37
N VAL A 201 -3.36 -1.03 32.22
CA VAL A 201 -4.36 -2.07 32.02
C VAL A 201 -5.76 -1.58 32.43
N ASP A 202 -6.75 -1.74 31.53
CA ASP A 202 -8.17 -1.40 31.68
C ASP A 202 -9.01 -2.68 31.92
N GLN A 203 -8.57 -3.53 32.83
CA GLN A 203 -9.12 -4.88 33.02
C GLN A 203 -10.28 -4.90 34.02
N TRP A 204 -11.37 -5.58 33.64
CA TRP A 204 -12.46 -5.96 34.53
C TRP A 204 -12.60 -7.50 34.59
N GLY A 205 -11.89 -8.15 35.53
CA GLY A 205 -12.00 -9.59 35.82
C GLY A 205 -11.34 -10.55 34.78
N TYR A 206 -10.90 -11.72 35.29
CA TYR A 206 -10.03 -12.77 34.69
C TYR A 206 -8.60 -12.36 34.35
N ASP A 207 -7.64 -13.30 34.46
CA ASP A 207 -6.16 -13.16 34.46
C ASP A 207 -5.49 -12.60 33.16
N GLU A 208 -6.22 -11.90 32.29
CA GLU A 208 -5.72 -11.38 31.00
C GLU A 208 -5.54 -9.84 31.00
N ASN A 209 -4.49 -9.32 30.36
CA ASN A 209 -4.09 -7.90 30.41
C ASN A 209 -4.48 -7.13 29.12
N TYR A 210 -5.55 -6.32 29.18
CA TYR A 210 -6.03 -5.45 28.08
C TYR A 210 -5.76 -3.97 28.37
N ILE A 211 -5.41 -3.18 27.36
CA ILE A 211 -5.24 -1.72 27.50
C ILE A 211 -6.56 -0.98 27.26
N MET A 212 -7.39 -1.49 26.36
CA MET A 212 -8.76 -1.03 26.14
C MET A 212 -9.73 -2.23 26.07
N ASP A 213 -10.55 -2.40 27.11
CA ASP A 213 -11.57 -3.46 27.18
C ASP A 213 -12.97 -2.88 26.97
N PHE A 214 -13.51 -3.09 25.77
CA PHE A 214 -14.88 -2.76 25.39
C PHE A 214 -15.78 -3.95 25.74
N TRP A 215 -16.25 -4.01 26.99
CA TRP A 215 -17.08 -5.12 27.48
C TRP A 215 -18.57 -4.77 27.51
N THR A 216 -19.44 -5.66 27.02
CA THR A 216 -20.91 -5.57 27.21
C THR A 216 -21.43 -6.65 28.17
N GLY A 217 -22.25 -6.26 29.16
CA GLY A 217 -22.83 -7.19 30.13
C GLY A 217 -23.08 -6.60 31.52
N ALA A 218 -23.53 -7.44 32.47
CA ALA A 218 -23.69 -7.01 33.86
C ALA A 218 -22.33 -6.69 34.49
N GLY A 219 -22.17 -5.50 35.06
CA GLY A 219 -20.89 -5.02 35.61
C GLY A 219 -19.91 -4.49 34.56
N ALA A 220 -20.37 -4.30 33.32
CA ALA A 220 -19.57 -3.88 32.20
C ALA A 220 -18.69 -2.64 32.40
N ASN A 221 -17.57 -2.64 31.70
CA ASN A 221 -16.82 -1.44 31.41
C ASN A 221 -17.69 -0.45 30.62
N ILE A 222 -17.67 0.81 31.03
CA ILE A 222 -18.44 1.87 30.36
C ILE A 222 -17.70 2.28 29.10
N PHE A 223 -18.40 2.31 27.97
CA PHE A 223 -17.98 2.94 26.72
C PHE A 223 -19.24 3.42 25.96
N HIS A 224 -19.04 4.30 24.98
CA HIS A 224 -20.12 4.85 24.15
C HIS A 224 -19.88 4.54 22.67
N ASN A 225 -20.90 4.78 21.84
CA ASN A 225 -20.79 4.67 20.39
C ASN A 225 -20.90 6.05 19.76
N GLY A 226 -20.19 6.24 18.66
CA GLY A 226 -20.40 7.40 17.80
C GLY A 226 -21.72 7.28 17.02
N THR A 227 -21.96 8.27 16.17
CA THR A 227 -23.05 8.24 15.19
C THR A 227 -22.56 8.85 13.89
N VAL A 228 -23.34 8.73 12.81
CA VAL A 228 -23.02 9.35 11.52
C VAL A 228 -22.67 10.84 11.72
N ASN A 229 -21.52 11.25 11.16
CA ASN A 229 -20.96 12.60 11.28
C ASN A 229 -20.65 13.06 12.73
N ASN A 230 -20.62 12.14 13.68
CA ASN A 230 -20.21 12.36 15.07
C ASN A 230 -19.49 11.09 15.56
N SER A 231 -18.44 10.69 14.85
CA SER A 231 -17.63 9.53 15.19
C SER A 231 -16.84 9.80 16.47
N ILE A 232 -16.49 8.73 17.19
CA ILE A 232 -15.53 8.80 18.28
C ILE A 232 -14.16 8.43 17.72
N ALA A 233 -13.12 9.19 18.08
CA ALA A 233 -11.78 8.91 17.62
C ALA A 233 -10.75 8.89 18.75
N ILE A 234 -9.84 7.93 18.69
CA ILE A 234 -8.60 7.88 19.48
C ILE A 234 -7.46 7.80 18.48
N VAL A 235 -6.69 8.87 18.34
CA VAL A 235 -5.61 8.99 17.35
C VAL A 235 -4.36 9.54 18.00
N ALA A 236 -3.20 9.37 17.38
CA ALA A 236 -1.99 10.01 17.87
C ALA A 236 -2.04 11.53 17.78
N TYR A 237 -1.36 12.16 18.74
CA TYR A 237 -1.08 13.59 18.73
C TYR A 237 -0.31 13.97 17.45
N PRO A 238 -0.60 15.13 16.84
CA PRO A 238 0.08 15.56 15.60
C PRO A 238 1.61 15.57 15.74
N GLY A 239 2.33 14.99 14.77
CA GLY A 239 3.80 14.86 14.81
C GLY A 239 4.36 13.81 15.76
N GLU A 240 3.52 13.04 16.45
CA GLU A 240 3.94 12.07 17.47
C GLU A 240 3.46 10.66 17.12
N ILE A 241 4.22 9.64 17.53
CA ILE A 241 3.83 8.22 17.39
C ILE A 241 3.84 7.58 18.78
N PRO A 242 2.67 7.38 19.41
CA PRO A 242 2.55 6.67 20.66
C PRO A 242 2.59 5.16 20.43
N GLN A 243 3.24 4.44 21.34
CA GLN A 243 3.17 2.99 21.42
C GLN A 243 2.10 2.58 22.43
N ILE A 244 1.18 1.73 22.00
CA ILE A 244 0.13 1.17 22.84
C ILE A 244 0.47 -0.29 23.08
N GLY A 245 0.75 -0.60 24.34
CA GLY A 245 1.19 -1.89 24.82
C GLY A 245 2.67 -2.15 24.65
N ASP A 246 3.10 -3.27 25.24
CA ASP A 246 4.48 -3.73 25.24
C ASP A 246 4.55 -5.27 25.33
N ILE A 247 5.71 -5.76 25.75
CA ILE A 247 6.02 -7.18 25.87
C ILE A 247 5.24 -7.91 27.00
N ASP A 248 4.62 -7.17 27.92
CA ASP A 248 3.89 -7.70 29.07
C ASP A 248 2.36 -7.64 28.87
N ASN A 249 1.89 -6.96 27.82
CA ASN A 249 0.48 -6.82 27.47
C ASN A 249 0.00 -7.96 26.56
N GLU A 250 -1.10 -8.60 26.96
CA GLU A 250 -1.66 -9.72 26.22
C GLU A 250 -2.44 -9.28 24.97
N TYR A 251 -3.17 -8.18 25.11
CA TYR A 251 -3.98 -7.54 24.07
C TYR A 251 -3.86 -6.02 24.18
N VAL A 252 -3.86 -5.32 23.05
CA VAL A 252 -4.03 -3.86 23.05
C VAL A 252 -5.51 -3.52 23.21
N MET A 253 -6.35 -4.12 22.37
CA MET A 253 -7.78 -3.83 22.34
C MET A 253 -8.61 -5.10 22.23
N ILE A 254 -9.68 -5.16 23.01
CA ILE A 254 -10.68 -6.21 22.87
C ILE A 254 -12.10 -5.64 22.91
N PHE A 255 -12.95 -6.12 22.01
CA PHE A 255 -14.40 -6.01 22.12
C PHE A 255 -15.00 -7.39 22.39
N ARG A 256 -15.76 -7.49 23.48
CA ARG A 256 -16.32 -8.76 23.98
C ARG A 256 -17.54 -8.51 24.87
N GLY A 257 -18.26 -9.57 25.22
CA GLY A 257 -19.35 -9.45 26.18
C GLY A 257 -20.23 -10.68 26.32
N SER A 258 -21.08 -10.66 27.35
CA SER A 258 -22.02 -11.75 27.67
C SER A 258 -23.46 -11.47 27.26
N THR A 259 -23.75 -10.25 26.78
CA THR A 259 -25.07 -9.83 26.29
C THR A 259 -24.95 -9.09 24.97
N PRO A 260 -25.95 -9.17 24.07
CA PRO A 260 -25.96 -8.38 22.84
C PRO A 260 -25.69 -6.90 23.07
N GLY A 261 -24.89 -6.29 22.19
CA GLY A 261 -24.45 -4.90 22.28
C GLY A 261 -23.80 -4.45 20.97
N THR A 262 -23.42 -3.18 20.91
CA THR A 262 -22.96 -2.54 19.68
C THR A 262 -21.63 -1.84 19.94
N PHE A 263 -20.68 -1.98 19.00
CA PHE A 263 -19.44 -1.21 18.94
C PHE A 263 -19.39 -0.50 17.59
N SER A 264 -19.53 0.82 17.60
CA SER A 264 -19.93 1.56 16.42
C SER A 264 -19.38 2.97 16.29
N HIS A 265 -19.03 3.34 15.06
CA HIS A 265 -18.51 4.67 14.67
C HIS A 265 -17.26 5.06 15.48
N TRP A 266 -16.26 4.17 15.48
CA TRP A 266 -14.98 4.38 16.13
C TRP A 266 -13.84 4.44 15.11
N THR A 267 -12.92 5.37 15.33
CA THR A 267 -11.68 5.50 14.56
C THR A 267 -10.48 5.38 15.50
N PHE A 268 -9.52 4.54 15.11
CA PHE A 268 -8.22 4.40 15.73
C PHE A 268 -7.13 4.63 14.68
N GLY A 269 -6.10 5.42 14.98
CA GLY A 269 -5.04 5.62 14.00
C GLY A 269 -3.78 6.35 14.42
N LYS A 270 -2.75 6.23 13.57
CA LYS A 270 -1.43 6.90 13.67
C LYS A 270 -0.57 6.44 14.85
N MET A 271 -0.67 5.19 15.26
CA MET A 271 -0.01 4.69 16.48
C MET A 271 0.58 3.30 16.26
N MET A 272 1.40 2.85 17.21
CA MET A 272 1.94 1.49 17.20
C MET A 272 1.16 0.61 18.17
N PHE A 273 0.75 -0.56 17.73
CA PHE A 273 0.21 -1.62 18.59
C PHE A 273 1.28 -2.68 18.79
N ARG A 274 1.61 -2.92 20.06
CA ARG A 274 2.58 -3.93 20.50
C ARG A 274 1.93 -4.82 21.55
N SER A 275 1.95 -6.13 21.32
CA SER A 275 1.38 -7.09 22.27
C SER A 275 2.15 -8.40 22.29
N GLU A 276 2.46 -8.89 23.49
CA GLU A 276 3.18 -10.12 23.73
C GLU A 276 2.58 -10.89 24.93
N GLY A 277 1.47 -11.58 24.68
CA GLY A 277 0.91 -12.53 25.64
C GLY A 277 1.62 -13.89 25.64
N ASN A 278 1.56 -14.61 26.77
CA ASN A 278 2.00 -16.01 26.91
C ASN A 278 1.04 -17.03 26.23
N ASN A 279 -0.07 -16.59 25.60
CA ASN A 279 -1.11 -17.42 24.97
C ASN A 279 -1.33 -17.04 23.48
N ILE A 280 -2.20 -17.79 22.79
CA ILE A 280 -2.62 -17.57 21.39
C ILE A 280 -3.47 -16.29 21.33
N ASN A 281 -2.86 -15.13 21.10
CA ASN A 281 -3.55 -13.85 21.26
C ASN A 281 -3.38 -12.93 20.05
N SER A 282 -4.27 -11.93 19.96
CA SER A 282 -4.24 -10.90 18.92
C SER A 282 -4.07 -9.49 19.48
N SER A 283 -3.41 -8.56 18.78
CA SER A 283 -3.35 -7.16 19.27
C SER A 283 -4.73 -6.53 19.36
N VAL A 284 -5.57 -6.77 18.35
CA VAL A 284 -6.98 -6.37 18.31
C VAL A 284 -7.84 -7.61 18.16
N THR A 285 -8.81 -7.76 19.06
CA THR A 285 -9.76 -8.87 19.04
C THR A 285 -11.19 -8.35 19.14
N ILE A 286 -12.05 -8.69 18.19
CA ILE A 286 -13.48 -8.37 18.21
C ILE A 286 -14.26 -9.69 18.19
N THR A 287 -14.82 -10.08 19.34
CA THR A 287 -15.43 -11.39 19.60
C THR A 287 -16.77 -11.27 20.35
N ALA A 288 -17.59 -12.33 20.37
CA ALA A 288 -18.86 -12.48 21.11
C ALA A 288 -20.10 -11.80 20.48
N PRO A 289 -21.36 -12.27 20.68
CA PRO A 289 -22.58 -11.99 19.88
C PRO A 289 -23.02 -10.50 19.85
N LEU A 290 -22.29 -9.65 19.14
CA LEU A 290 -22.34 -8.19 19.17
C LEU A 290 -22.34 -7.63 17.74
N ARG A 291 -22.89 -6.43 17.58
CA ARG A 291 -22.96 -5.70 16.31
C ARG A 291 -21.74 -4.79 16.19
N ASN A 292 -20.96 -4.92 15.13
CA ASN A 292 -19.83 -4.04 14.86
C ASN A 292 -20.11 -3.27 13.57
N ASP A 293 -20.10 -1.95 13.63
CA ASP A 293 -20.24 -1.17 12.39
C ASP A 293 -19.53 0.18 12.40
N TYR A 294 -19.08 0.61 11.23
CA TYR A 294 -18.34 1.88 11.08
C TYR A 294 -17.07 1.94 11.93
N LEU A 295 -16.23 0.90 11.85
CA LEU A 295 -14.95 0.84 12.56
C LEU A 295 -13.79 1.12 11.60
N ARG A 296 -12.83 1.95 12.02
CA ARG A 296 -11.70 2.37 11.18
C ARG A 296 -10.37 2.22 11.92
N PHE A 297 -9.44 1.51 11.31
CA PHE A 297 -8.05 1.34 11.74
C PHE A 297 -7.15 1.94 10.65
N VAL A 298 -6.52 3.08 10.95
CA VAL A 298 -5.88 3.92 9.93
C VAL A 298 -4.43 4.24 10.30
N GLY A 299 -3.48 3.85 9.45
CA GLY A 299 -2.07 4.16 9.67
C GLY A 299 -1.53 3.63 10.99
N ILE A 300 -1.97 2.44 11.41
CA ILE A 300 -1.47 1.75 12.60
C ILE A 300 -0.37 0.79 12.18
N ASP A 301 0.69 0.77 12.98
CA ASP A 301 1.76 -0.21 12.86
C ASP A 301 1.53 -1.33 13.87
N PHE A 302 1.32 -2.55 13.39
CA PHE A 302 1.03 -3.74 14.18
C PHE A 302 2.23 -4.68 14.21
N SER A 303 2.67 -5.02 15.42
CA SER A 303 3.59 -6.14 15.61
C SER A 303 3.32 -6.87 16.91
N THR A 304 3.59 -8.17 16.89
CA THR A 304 3.37 -9.08 18.02
C THR A 304 4.60 -9.96 18.18
N VAL A 305 5.70 -9.39 18.67
CA VAL A 305 6.93 -10.16 18.89
C VAL A 305 6.69 -11.19 20.01
N GLY A 306 7.22 -12.40 19.88
CA GLY A 306 7.16 -13.43 20.91
C GLY A 306 8.54 -13.96 21.25
N ILE A 307 8.92 -13.90 22.53
CA ILE A 307 10.11 -14.52 23.11
C ILE A 307 9.93 -16.03 23.34
N ILE A 308 8.70 -16.54 23.31
CA ILE A 308 8.41 -17.97 23.49
C ILE A 308 8.24 -18.63 22.12
N GLU A 309 9.19 -19.51 21.79
CA GLU A 309 9.11 -20.42 20.66
C GLU A 309 7.76 -21.18 20.70
N ARG A 310 6.91 -20.99 19.66
CA ARG A 310 5.78 -21.87 19.21
C ARG A 310 4.36 -21.27 19.17
N VAL A 311 4.12 -20.03 19.61
CA VAL A 311 2.75 -19.48 19.59
C VAL A 311 2.56 -18.49 18.44
N ALA A 312 1.59 -18.80 17.58
CA ALA A 312 1.17 -17.91 16.50
C ALA A 312 0.39 -16.73 17.06
N LYS A 313 0.62 -15.54 16.51
CA LYS A 313 -0.01 -14.31 16.97
C LYS A 313 -0.63 -13.57 15.79
N THR A 314 -1.82 -13.04 16.00
CA THR A 314 -2.59 -12.34 14.98
C THR A 314 -2.56 -10.85 15.29
N ALA A 315 -2.37 -9.97 14.32
CA ALA A 315 -2.48 -8.54 14.61
C ALA A 315 -3.94 -8.17 14.87
N VAL A 316 -4.82 -8.52 13.92
CA VAL A 316 -6.25 -8.22 14.03
C VAL A 316 -7.11 -9.43 13.76
N GLN A 317 -7.98 -9.76 14.72
CA GLN A 317 -9.03 -10.75 14.58
C GLN A 317 -10.40 -10.10 14.73
N ILE A 318 -11.25 -10.23 13.71
CA ILE A 318 -12.65 -9.82 13.76
C ILE A 318 -13.53 -11.01 13.40
N SER A 319 -14.34 -11.47 14.35
CA SER A 319 -15.42 -12.42 14.08
C SER A 319 -16.60 -11.74 13.39
N GLY A 320 -17.26 -12.45 12.47
CA GLY A 320 -18.46 -11.97 11.76
C GLY A 320 -19.62 -11.72 12.72
N ASN A 321 -19.65 -12.45 13.83
CA ASN A 321 -20.52 -12.16 14.96
C ASN A 321 -22.03 -12.41 14.73
N ALA A 322 -22.77 -12.91 15.73
CA ALA A 322 -24.18 -13.27 15.53
C ALA A 322 -25.08 -12.11 15.06
N ASN A 323 -24.68 -10.86 15.36
CA ASN A 323 -25.38 -9.64 14.94
C ASN A 323 -24.68 -8.89 13.79
N GLY A 324 -23.57 -9.43 13.27
CA GLY A 324 -22.87 -8.92 12.10
C GLY A 324 -21.77 -7.91 12.36
N SER A 325 -20.85 -7.86 11.39
CA SER A 325 -19.83 -6.84 11.24
C SER A 325 -19.98 -6.19 9.86
N GLU A 326 -20.25 -4.89 9.80
CA GLU A 326 -20.33 -4.17 8.52
C GLU A 326 -19.67 -2.79 8.51
N TYR A 327 -19.18 -2.32 7.36
CA TYR A 327 -18.49 -1.03 7.24
C TYR A 327 -17.24 -0.99 8.14
N ILE A 328 -16.27 -1.84 7.83
CA ILE A 328 -15.00 -1.94 8.55
C ILE A 328 -13.86 -1.56 7.62
N TRP A 329 -12.94 -0.68 8.06
CA TRP A 329 -11.83 -0.19 7.25
C TRP A 329 -10.48 -0.45 7.92
N PHE A 330 -9.57 -1.04 7.15
CA PHE A 330 -8.13 -1.12 7.42
C PHE A 330 -7.41 -0.37 6.32
N LEU A 331 -6.95 0.85 6.62
CA LEU A 331 -6.36 1.76 5.65
C LEU A 331 -4.94 2.13 6.03
N GLY A 332 -3.98 1.85 5.15
CA GLY A 332 -2.62 2.35 5.32
C GLY A 332 -1.85 1.74 6.50
N ASN A 333 -2.26 0.58 7.02
CA ASN A 333 -1.61 -0.04 8.17
C ASN A 333 -0.39 -0.86 7.75
N ASN A 334 0.54 -1.04 8.68
CA ASN A 334 1.70 -1.90 8.52
C ASN A 334 1.56 -3.12 9.44
N PHE A 335 1.72 -4.33 8.92
CA PHE A 335 1.56 -5.58 9.67
C PHE A 335 2.81 -6.44 9.54
N HIS A 336 3.60 -6.50 10.60
CA HIS A 336 4.90 -7.13 10.55
C HIS A 336 5.31 -7.82 11.83
N ASP A 337 6.28 -8.73 11.72
CA ASP A 337 6.88 -9.45 12.84
C ASP A 337 5.81 -10.08 13.78
N LEU A 338 4.78 -10.67 13.17
CA LEU A 338 3.67 -11.31 13.89
C LEU A 338 4.04 -12.73 14.33
N GLY A 339 4.53 -12.84 15.57
CA GLY A 339 4.96 -14.09 16.17
C GLY A 339 6.46 -14.06 16.51
N VAL A 340 7.18 -15.13 16.20
CA VAL A 340 8.64 -15.17 16.42
C VAL A 340 9.31 -14.21 15.45
N ASN A 341 10.22 -13.35 15.92
CA ASN A 341 11.01 -12.51 15.02
C ASN A 341 11.98 -13.40 14.19
N ASP A 342 11.75 -13.49 12.88
CA ASP A 342 12.53 -14.34 11.96
C ASP A 342 13.47 -13.53 11.06
N ARG A 343 13.75 -12.25 11.37
CA ARG A 343 14.75 -11.47 10.60
C ARG A 343 16.16 -12.09 10.65
N ASP A 344 16.41 -13.02 11.58
CA ASP A 344 17.65 -13.78 11.73
C ASP A 344 17.61 -15.21 11.13
N GLY A 345 16.52 -15.61 10.46
CA GLY A 345 16.45 -16.82 9.64
C GLY A 345 16.40 -18.16 10.38
N ILE A 346 15.87 -18.17 11.61
CA ILE A 346 15.68 -19.41 12.37
C ILE A 346 14.36 -19.28 13.17
N TYR A 347 13.41 -20.16 12.88
CA TYR A 347 12.52 -20.92 13.80
C TYR A 347 11.08 -21.07 13.28
N TYR A 348 10.58 -22.30 13.32
CA TYR A 348 9.21 -22.69 12.97
C TYR A 348 8.27 -22.48 14.15
N ALA A 349 7.45 -21.42 14.14
CA ALA A 349 6.25 -21.38 14.99
C ALA A 349 5.27 -22.47 14.50
N SER A 350 4.66 -23.22 15.42
CA SER A 350 3.82 -24.39 15.09
C SER A 350 2.32 -24.07 14.86
N GLY A 351 1.95 -22.80 14.71
CA GLY A 351 0.56 -22.38 14.47
C GLY A 351 0.45 -21.16 13.55
N GLY A 352 -0.74 -20.86 13.01
CA GLY A 352 -0.98 -19.74 12.07
C GLY A 352 -1.23 -18.41 12.79
N GLY A 353 -0.47 -17.38 12.43
CA GLY A 353 -0.63 -16.00 12.91
C GLY A 353 -0.98 -15.11 11.73
N TYR A 354 -1.94 -14.19 11.87
CA TYR A 354 -2.50 -13.47 10.71
C TYR A 354 -2.33 -11.96 10.86
N PRO A 355 -1.89 -11.22 9.82
CA PRO A 355 -2.07 -9.76 9.76
C PRO A 355 -3.52 -9.36 10.04
N ILE A 356 -4.44 -9.95 9.28
CA ILE A 356 -5.88 -9.77 9.48
C ILE A 356 -6.55 -11.13 9.31
N TYR A 357 -7.35 -11.50 10.30
CA TYR A 357 -8.24 -12.64 10.30
C TYR A 357 -9.70 -12.17 10.34
N LEU A 358 -10.36 -12.15 9.18
CA LEU A 358 -11.81 -12.01 9.07
C LEU A 358 -12.45 -13.38 9.27
N GLY A 359 -12.69 -13.72 10.54
CA GLY A 359 -13.19 -15.02 10.94
C GLY A 359 -14.71 -15.13 10.87
N GLY A 360 -15.21 -16.36 10.83
CA GLY A 360 -16.65 -16.71 10.89
C GLY A 360 -17.32 -16.36 12.24
N PHE A 361 -18.22 -17.24 12.70
CA PHE A 361 -19.07 -17.02 13.88
C PHE A 361 -20.12 -15.91 13.69
N GLY A 362 -20.65 -15.76 12.46
CA GLY A 362 -21.57 -14.70 12.06
C GLY A 362 -21.34 -14.21 10.64
N TRP A 363 -21.54 -12.91 10.40
CA TRP A 363 -21.45 -12.37 9.04
C TRP A 363 -20.66 -11.07 8.87
N HIS A 364 -20.05 -10.91 7.71
CA HIS A 364 -19.31 -9.71 7.32
C HIS A 364 -19.94 -9.05 6.10
N ARG A 365 -19.99 -7.71 6.06
CA ARG A 365 -20.39 -6.98 4.87
C ARG A 365 -19.70 -5.63 4.71
N TYR A 366 -19.31 -5.24 3.49
CA TYR A 366 -18.65 -3.94 3.26
C TYR A 366 -17.40 -3.76 4.12
N THR A 367 -16.48 -4.72 4.02
CA THR A 367 -15.18 -4.66 4.69
C THR A 367 -14.11 -4.26 3.67
N TYR A 368 -13.32 -3.25 4.00
CA TYR A 368 -12.34 -2.62 3.14
C TYR A 368 -10.95 -2.79 3.75
N ILE A 369 -10.10 -3.57 3.09
CA ILE A 369 -8.71 -3.80 3.46
C ILE A 369 -7.88 -3.21 2.32
N GLY A 370 -7.41 -1.97 2.47
CA GLY A 370 -6.61 -1.38 1.42
C GLY A 370 -5.50 -0.43 1.85
N TYR A 371 -4.56 -0.23 0.94
CA TYR A 371 -3.33 0.53 1.17
C TYR A 371 -2.44 -0.04 2.28
N ASN A 372 -2.66 -1.29 2.73
CA ASN A 372 -1.87 -1.87 3.82
C ASN A 372 -0.60 -2.54 3.29
N GLU A 373 0.40 -2.63 4.14
CA GLU A 373 1.60 -3.44 3.93
C GLU A 373 1.60 -4.59 4.92
N MET A 374 1.82 -5.82 4.44
CA MET A 374 1.82 -7.03 5.26
C MET A 374 3.08 -7.81 4.95
N HIS A 375 4.03 -7.84 5.87
CA HIS A 375 5.37 -8.34 5.59
C HIS A 375 6.04 -9.10 6.73
N HIS A 376 6.96 -10.00 6.41
CA HIS A 376 7.85 -10.64 7.39
C HIS A 376 7.10 -11.30 8.57
N ASN A 377 6.00 -11.97 8.27
CA ASN A 377 5.20 -12.68 9.27
C ASN A 377 5.46 -14.19 9.09
N PRO A 378 6.20 -14.85 9.99
CA PRO A 378 6.73 -16.21 9.75
C PRO A 378 5.65 -17.29 9.57
N GLN A 379 4.43 -17.04 10.06
CA GLN A 379 3.26 -17.91 9.84
C GLN A 379 2.08 -17.12 9.24
N GLY A 380 2.39 -15.93 8.71
CA GLY A 380 1.49 -14.92 8.19
C GLY A 380 0.76 -15.31 6.93
N ARG A 381 -0.49 -14.84 6.85
CA ARG A 381 -1.25 -14.59 5.62
C ARG A 381 -2.50 -13.78 5.96
N LEU A 382 -2.99 -12.94 5.06
CA LEU A 382 -4.34 -12.40 5.18
C LEU A 382 -5.33 -13.57 5.08
N GLN A 383 -6.37 -13.62 5.92
CA GLN A 383 -7.33 -14.71 5.87
C GLN A 383 -8.77 -14.28 6.12
N VAL A 384 -9.65 -14.62 5.18
CA VAL A 384 -11.11 -14.54 5.29
C VAL A 384 -11.62 -15.97 5.39
N TYR A 385 -12.20 -16.38 6.52
CA TYR A 385 -12.46 -17.80 6.81
C TYR A 385 -13.68 -18.03 7.70
N GLY A 386 -14.62 -18.86 7.25
CA GLY A 386 -15.84 -19.22 7.96
C GLY A 386 -15.69 -20.43 8.90
N HIS A 387 -16.54 -20.50 9.93
CA HIS A 387 -16.55 -21.61 10.90
C HIS A 387 -17.89 -22.34 11.01
N TYR A 388 -19.01 -21.73 10.62
CA TYR A 388 -20.32 -22.36 10.59
C TYR A 388 -20.97 -22.23 9.22
N VAL A 389 -21.86 -23.19 8.92
CA VAL A 389 -22.69 -23.16 7.71
C VAL A 389 -23.64 -21.97 7.60
N THR A 390 -23.86 -21.27 8.72
CA THR A 390 -24.67 -20.04 8.78
C THR A 390 -23.85 -18.77 8.62
N ASP A 391 -22.51 -18.89 8.58
CA ASP A 391 -21.64 -17.75 8.37
C ASP A 391 -21.73 -17.29 6.91
N TRP A 392 -21.64 -15.98 6.70
CA TRP A 392 -21.54 -15.43 5.35
C TRP A 392 -20.74 -14.11 5.32
N ALA A 393 -20.11 -13.83 4.20
CA ALA A 393 -19.31 -12.65 3.93
C ALA A 393 -19.67 -12.16 2.54
N ASP A 394 -20.03 -10.88 2.43
CA ASP A 394 -20.47 -10.25 1.20
C ASP A 394 -19.79 -8.90 1.04
N GLU A 395 -19.53 -8.45 -0.19
CA GLU A 395 -18.93 -7.14 -0.44
C GLU A 395 -17.63 -6.93 0.35
N ILE A 396 -16.69 -7.87 0.22
CA ILE A 396 -15.35 -7.79 0.83
C ILE A 396 -14.37 -7.25 -0.20
N TYR A 397 -13.69 -6.15 0.12
CA TYR A 397 -12.77 -5.43 -0.77
C TYR A 397 -11.35 -5.51 -0.20
N ILE A 398 -10.45 -6.18 -0.92
CA ILE A 398 -9.03 -6.28 -0.62
C ILE A 398 -8.28 -5.62 -1.77
N TYR A 399 -7.76 -4.42 -1.56
CA TYR A 399 -7.26 -3.60 -2.67
C TYR A 399 -6.05 -2.76 -2.35
N ASN A 400 -5.20 -2.51 -3.34
CA ASN A 400 -4.02 -1.66 -3.19
C ASN A 400 -3.11 -2.06 -2.00
N ASN A 401 -3.04 -3.35 -1.66
CA ASN A 401 -2.16 -3.82 -0.58
C ASN A 401 -0.84 -4.34 -1.18
N TYR A 402 0.22 -4.24 -0.39
CA TYR A 402 1.48 -4.92 -0.64
C TYR A 402 1.66 -6.05 0.37
N ILE A 403 1.62 -7.30 -0.09
CA ILE A 403 1.67 -8.50 0.75
C ILE A 403 2.89 -9.32 0.35
N HIS A 404 3.92 -9.34 1.19
CA HIS A 404 5.18 -9.96 0.83
C HIS A 404 5.88 -10.66 1.98
N ASP A 405 6.85 -11.50 1.66
CA ASP A 405 7.74 -12.18 2.63
C ASP A 405 6.95 -12.83 3.79
N GLN A 406 5.75 -13.34 3.52
CA GLN A 406 4.97 -14.11 4.48
C GLN A 406 5.49 -15.55 4.51
N GLY A 407 5.66 -16.11 5.70
CA GLY A 407 6.16 -17.48 5.86
C GLY A 407 5.14 -18.58 5.55
N ARG A 408 3.86 -18.24 5.30
CA ARG A 408 2.83 -19.23 4.90
C ARG A 408 2.16 -18.95 3.55
N GLY A 409 1.86 -17.70 3.22
CA GLY A 409 1.23 -17.32 1.95
C GLY A 409 0.74 -15.88 1.96
N GLY A 410 0.34 -15.34 0.82
CA GLY A 410 -0.14 -13.96 0.72
C GLY A 410 -1.54 -13.81 1.34
N ALA A 411 -2.55 -14.37 0.68
CA ALA A 411 -3.94 -14.25 1.12
C ALA A 411 -4.77 -15.53 0.91
N VAL A 412 -5.68 -15.81 1.84
CA VAL A 412 -6.75 -16.81 1.70
C VAL A 412 -8.08 -16.06 1.71
N ILE A 413 -8.76 -16.09 0.57
CA ILE A 413 -9.97 -15.29 0.34
C ILE A 413 -11.22 -16.16 0.32
N GLY A 414 -11.51 -16.85 1.42
CA GLY A 414 -12.73 -17.62 1.59
C GLY A 414 -12.53 -18.96 2.32
N GLY A 415 -13.53 -19.82 2.16
CA GLY A 415 -13.55 -21.16 2.71
C GLY A 415 -13.88 -21.22 4.20
N GLY A 416 -13.61 -22.36 4.83
CA GLY A 416 -13.99 -22.63 6.20
C GLY A 416 -13.95 -24.09 6.61
N ASP A 417 -14.19 -24.36 7.90
CA ASP A 417 -14.23 -25.73 8.44
C ASP A 417 -15.65 -26.30 8.63
N GLY A 418 -16.69 -25.49 8.40
CA GLY A 418 -18.11 -25.89 8.50
C GLY A 418 -18.48 -26.55 9.83
N ASN A 419 -17.81 -26.21 10.93
CA ASN A 419 -17.96 -26.79 12.25
C ASN A 419 -17.69 -28.31 12.27
N GLY A 420 -16.60 -28.73 11.61
CA GLY A 420 -16.14 -30.11 11.58
C GLY A 420 -16.51 -30.90 10.32
N GLY A 421 -16.69 -30.22 9.17
CA GLY A 421 -16.74 -30.87 7.86
C GLY A 421 -18.12 -30.92 7.18
N SER A 422 -18.95 -29.89 7.32
CA SER A 422 -20.13 -29.76 6.43
C SER A 422 -19.69 -29.25 5.05
N TYR A 423 -20.02 -30.03 4.01
CA TYR A 423 -19.54 -29.83 2.63
C TYR A 423 -20.33 -28.81 1.80
N ASP A 424 -21.45 -28.28 2.31
CA ASP A 424 -22.43 -27.57 1.48
C ASP A 424 -22.88 -26.27 2.15
N TYR A 425 -22.02 -25.26 2.13
CA TYR A 425 -22.37 -23.89 2.49
C TYR A 425 -21.52 -22.87 1.73
N SER A 426 -22.06 -21.66 1.56
CA SER A 426 -21.41 -20.53 0.89
C SER A 426 -21.06 -19.50 1.94
N PHE A 427 -19.78 -19.49 2.34
CA PHE A 427 -19.30 -18.45 3.23
C PHE A 427 -19.11 -17.13 2.48
N VAL A 428 -18.57 -17.13 1.27
CA VAL A 428 -18.33 -15.88 0.53
C VAL A 428 -19.39 -15.71 -0.55
N GLN A 429 -20.02 -14.54 -0.65
CA GLN A 429 -20.94 -14.21 -1.75
C GLN A 429 -20.20 -13.45 -2.85
N ASP A 430 -19.74 -12.23 -2.55
CA ASP A 430 -18.91 -11.43 -3.45
C ASP A 430 -17.63 -10.95 -2.74
N LEU A 431 -16.47 -11.16 -3.37
CA LEU A 431 -15.19 -10.65 -2.90
C LEU A 431 -14.38 -10.08 -4.07
N TYR A 432 -13.80 -8.91 -3.84
CA TYR A 432 -13.01 -8.14 -4.78
C TYR A 432 -11.56 -8.09 -4.29
N PHE A 433 -10.64 -8.58 -5.10
CA PHE A 433 -9.21 -8.59 -4.86
C PHE A 433 -8.51 -7.89 -6.02
N PHE A 434 -8.15 -6.62 -5.87
CA PHE A 434 -7.63 -5.85 -7.01
C PHE A 434 -6.50 -4.88 -6.69
N ASN A 435 -5.65 -4.59 -7.69
CA ASN A 435 -4.49 -3.70 -7.54
C ASN A 435 -3.53 -4.10 -6.40
N ASN A 436 -3.54 -5.35 -5.96
CA ASN A 436 -2.60 -5.79 -4.93
C ASN A 436 -1.29 -6.22 -5.58
N VAL A 437 -0.19 -5.97 -4.89
CA VAL A 437 1.09 -6.60 -5.15
C VAL A 437 1.27 -7.71 -4.12
N VAL A 438 1.48 -8.95 -4.57
CA VAL A 438 1.68 -10.11 -3.71
C VAL A 438 2.95 -10.84 -4.11
N SER A 439 4.01 -10.77 -3.30
CA SER A 439 5.32 -11.24 -3.76
C SER A 439 6.14 -12.01 -2.73
N ASN A 440 6.99 -12.92 -3.19
CA ASN A 440 8.01 -13.59 -2.37
C ASN A 440 7.45 -14.30 -1.13
N ASN A 441 6.19 -14.76 -1.17
CA ASN A 441 5.60 -15.51 -0.07
C ASN A 441 6.03 -16.98 -0.13
N SER A 442 6.29 -17.58 1.04
CA SER A 442 6.77 -18.97 1.15
C SER A 442 5.71 -20.03 0.79
N GLY A 443 4.46 -19.62 0.61
CA GLY A 443 3.38 -20.46 0.07
C GLY A 443 2.61 -19.72 -1.02
N ASP A 444 1.34 -20.08 -1.22
CA ASP A 444 0.52 -19.51 -2.29
C ASP A 444 0.42 -17.98 -2.18
N GLY A 445 0.52 -17.29 -3.32
CA GLY A 445 0.24 -15.85 -3.38
C GLY A 445 -1.21 -15.57 -2.99
N ILE A 446 -2.15 -16.23 -3.65
CA ILE A 446 -3.56 -16.19 -3.29
C ILE A 446 -4.21 -17.57 -3.33
N THR A 447 -5.01 -17.89 -2.31
CA THR A 447 -5.91 -19.05 -2.29
C THR A 447 -7.36 -18.58 -2.43
N VAL A 448 -7.99 -18.95 -3.55
CA VAL A 448 -9.37 -18.60 -3.96
C VAL A 448 -10.34 -19.70 -3.55
N GLY A 449 -11.46 -19.35 -2.92
CA GLY A 449 -12.36 -20.34 -2.33
C GLY A 449 -11.89 -20.87 -0.97
N GLY A 450 -10.68 -20.49 -0.53
CA GLY A 450 -10.22 -20.73 0.85
C GLY A 450 -9.39 -21.98 1.07
N VAL A 451 -9.37 -22.48 2.31
CA VAL A 451 -8.86 -23.83 2.60
C VAL A 451 -10.01 -24.69 3.12
N ASN A 452 -10.10 -25.94 2.65
CA ASN A 452 -11.17 -26.90 2.95
C ASN A 452 -12.51 -26.59 2.27
N TYR A 453 -13.57 -26.33 3.04
CA TYR A 453 -14.97 -26.26 2.59
C TYR A 453 -15.42 -24.81 2.49
N GLY A 454 -16.66 -24.55 2.09
CA GLY A 454 -17.24 -23.20 2.22
C GLY A 454 -16.79 -22.20 1.15
N GLY A 455 -16.08 -22.67 0.12
CA GLY A 455 -15.49 -21.84 -0.95
C GLY A 455 -16.47 -21.36 -2.02
N SER A 456 -17.74 -21.77 -1.96
CA SER A 456 -18.74 -21.28 -2.91
C SER A 456 -18.94 -19.79 -2.74
N GLY A 457 -18.67 -19.05 -3.83
CA GLY A 457 -18.67 -17.60 -3.91
C GLY A 457 -18.15 -17.07 -5.25
N ARG A 458 -18.38 -15.76 -5.49
CA ARG A 458 -17.99 -15.07 -6.71
C ARG A 458 -16.80 -14.13 -6.48
N TYR A 459 -15.66 -14.48 -7.06
CA TYR A 459 -14.40 -13.79 -6.86
C TYR A 459 -14.04 -12.90 -8.05
N LYS A 460 -13.64 -11.66 -7.77
CA LYS A 460 -13.20 -10.66 -8.75
C LYS A 460 -11.73 -10.39 -8.51
N ILE A 461 -10.86 -10.92 -9.36
CA ILE A 461 -9.41 -10.87 -9.18
C ILE A 461 -8.85 -10.04 -10.34
N TYR A 462 -8.60 -8.77 -10.08
CA TYR A 462 -8.32 -7.80 -11.14
C TYR A 462 -7.06 -6.99 -10.94
N ASN A 463 -6.29 -6.77 -12.00
CA ASN A 463 -5.18 -5.82 -11.96
C ASN A 463 -4.20 -6.07 -10.79
N ASN A 464 -3.95 -7.31 -10.41
CA ASN A 464 -2.96 -7.62 -9.38
C ASN A 464 -1.61 -7.95 -10.02
N THR A 465 -0.52 -7.76 -9.28
CA THR A 465 0.80 -8.31 -9.63
C THR A 465 1.19 -9.35 -8.60
N LEU A 466 1.28 -10.62 -8.99
CA LEU A 466 1.71 -11.70 -8.12
C LEU A 466 3.07 -12.23 -8.62
N TYR A 467 4.09 -12.14 -7.78
CA TYR A 467 5.48 -12.32 -8.19
C TYR A 467 6.25 -13.28 -7.28
N GLU A 468 6.79 -14.38 -7.84
CA GLU A 468 7.69 -15.33 -7.15
C GLU A 468 7.18 -15.79 -5.77
N ASN A 469 5.88 -16.08 -5.70
CA ASN A 469 5.31 -16.86 -4.59
C ASN A 469 5.56 -18.35 -4.86
N ALA A 470 5.51 -19.20 -3.83
CA ALA A 470 5.75 -20.64 -4.02
C ALA A 470 4.84 -21.25 -5.11
N ASN A 471 3.55 -20.89 -5.06
CA ASN A 471 2.61 -20.95 -6.18
C ASN A 471 1.94 -19.57 -6.30
N VAL A 472 1.53 -19.18 -7.50
CA VAL A 472 0.93 -17.85 -7.70
C VAL A 472 -0.53 -17.82 -7.25
N ILE A 473 -1.32 -18.79 -7.70
CA ILE A 473 -2.75 -18.88 -7.42
C ILE A 473 -3.17 -20.32 -7.16
N HIS A 474 -3.91 -20.52 -6.07
CA HIS A 474 -4.52 -21.80 -5.73
C HIS A 474 -6.03 -21.62 -5.73
N MET A 475 -6.74 -22.36 -6.60
CA MET A 475 -8.20 -22.31 -6.65
C MET A 475 -8.80 -23.60 -6.09
N ILE A 476 -9.80 -23.48 -5.22
CA ILE A 476 -10.51 -24.62 -4.63
C ILE A 476 -11.77 -24.96 -5.45
N ASP A 477 -11.98 -26.26 -5.67
CA ASP A 477 -13.01 -26.86 -6.54
C ASP A 477 -14.45 -26.38 -6.31
N ASP A 478 -14.81 -25.97 -5.09
CA ASP A 478 -16.19 -25.57 -4.74
C ASP A 478 -16.51 -24.08 -5.04
N THR A 479 -15.64 -23.37 -5.78
CA THR A 479 -15.81 -21.95 -6.15
C THR A 479 -16.95 -21.75 -7.17
N GLU A 480 -17.87 -20.81 -6.94
CA GLU A 480 -19.01 -20.54 -7.86
C GLU A 480 -18.51 -19.90 -9.16
N SER A 481 -17.70 -18.86 -9.06
CA SER A 481 -17.00 -18.26 -10.20
C SER A 481 -15.78 -17.46 -9.76
N ALA A 482 -14.76 -17.42 -10.60
CA ALA A 482 -13.63 -16.51 -10.47
C ALA A 482 -13.44 -15.76 -11.80
N ASP A 483 -13.65 -14.44 -11.80
CA ASP A 483 -13.31 -13.57 -12.92
C ASP A 483 -11.91 -13.02 -12.69
N ILE A 484 -10.96 -13.48 -13.51
CA ILE A 484 -9.52 -13.25 -13.35
C ILE A 484 -9.07 -12.46 -14.57
N SER A 485 -8.97 -11.15 -14.43
CA SER A 485 -8.66 -10.26 -15.56
C SER A 485 -7.56 -9.27 -15.25
N ASN A 486 -6.72 -8.95 -16.24
CA ASN A 486 -5.67 -7.94 -16.15
C ASN A 486 -4.61 -8.19 -15.06
N ASN A 487 -4.36 -9.42 -14.63
CA ASN A 487 -3.33 -9.71 -13.62
C ASN A 487 -1.98 -10.01 -14.26
N ILE A 488 -0.89 -9.69 -13.59
CA ILE A 488 0.44 -10.22 -13.90
C ILE A 488 0.74 -11.35 -12.92
N PHE A 489 0.91 -12.56 -13.45
CA PHE A 489 1.36 -13.74 -12.73
C PHE A 489 2.79 -14.07 -13.18
N TYR A 490 3.74 -13.87 -12.27
CA TYR A 490 5.15 -14.13 -12.50
C TYR A 490 5.63 -15.26 -11.57
N SER A 491 6.11 -16.37 -12.12
CA SER A 491 6.65 -17.50 -11.34
C SER A 491 7.66 -18.34 -12.12
N SER A 492 8.78 -18.64 -11.46
CA SER A 492 9.81 -19.55 -11.95
C SER A 492 9.54 -21.04 -11.66
N THR A 493 8.57 -21.34 -10.81
CA THR A 493 8.30 -22.71 -10.32
C THR A 493 6.95 -23.23 -10.81
N SER A 494 5.86 -22.62 -10.36
CA SER A 494 4.48 -23.05 -10.60
C SER A 494 3.54 -21.85 -10.58
N PHE A 495 2.55 -21.82 -11.47
CA PHE A 495 1.45 -20.87 -11.38
C PHE A 495 0.36 -21.36 -10.43
N PHE A 496 0.09 -22.66 -10.44
CA PHE A 496 -1.00 -23.30 -9.71
C PHE A 496 -0.48 -24.32 -8.68
N ASP A 497 -1.27 -24.55 -7.63
CA ASP A 497 -1.10 -25.72 -6.75
C ASP A 497 -1.79 -26.96 -7.36
N ASP A 498 -1.23 -28.15 -7.14
CA ASP A 498 -1.55 -29.42 -7.83
C ASP A 498 -2.98 -29.92 -7.50
N GLY A 499 -3.96 -29.48 -8.29
CA GLY A 499 -5.35 -29.87 -8.09
C GLY A 499 -6.35 -29.31 -9.09
N GLN A 500 -5.93 -28.89 -10.30
CA GLN A 500 -6.85 -28.32 -11.30
C GLN A 500 -8.03 -29.25 -11.56
N SER A 501 -9.17 -28.98 -10.92
CA SER A 501 -10.46 -29.32 -11.46
C SER A 501 -11.01 -28.07 -12.15
N GLU A 502 -11.73 -28.31 -13.24
CA GLU A 502 -12.28 -27.33 -14.16
C GLU A 502 -13.31 -26.44 -13.44
N ILE A 503 -12.84 -25.45 -12.69
CA ILE A 503 -13.68 -24.38 -12.16
C ILE A 503 -14.17 -23.54 -13.35
N ASP A 504 -15.37 -22.96 -13.23
CA ASP A 504 -15.89 -21.89 -14.10
C ASP A 504 -15.06 -20.60 -13.89
N ALA A 505 -13.74 -20.71 -14.02
CA ALA A 505 -12.79 -19.61 -14.04
C ALA A 505 -12.83 -18.97 -15.42
N PHE A 506 -13.04 -17.67 -15.45
CA PHE A 506 -13.06 -16.88 -16.66
C PHE A 506 -11.85 -15.94 -16.66
N GLY A 507 -10.87 -16.27 -17.50
CA GLY A 507 -9.64 -15.49 -17.66
C GLY A 507 -9.72 -14.53 -18.85
N ARG A 508 -9.29 -13.28 -18.65
CA ARG A 508 -9.06 -12.34 -19.76
C ARG A 508 -7.79 -11.53 -19.55
N ASN A 509 -6.94 -11.50 -20.57
CA ASN A 509 -5.85 -10.53 -20.67
C ASN A 509 -4.96 -10.53 -19.42
N ASN A 510 -4.55 -11.70 -18.93
CA ASN A 510 -3.53 -11.80 -17.89
C ASN A 510 -2.15 -12.07 -18.52
N VAL A 511 -1.10 -11.65 -17.82
CA VAL A 511 0.29 -12.03 -18.16
C VAL A 511 0.66 -13.26 -17.33
N TRP A 512 1.16 -14.31 -17.99
CA TRP A 512 1.70 -15.51 -17.36
C TRP A 512 3.16 -15.67 -17.78
N TYR A 513 4.10 -15.38 -16.89
CA TYR A 513 5.52 -15.37 -17.21
C TYR A 513 6.38 -15.91 -16.06
N GLY A 514 7.67 -16.19 -16.31
CA GLY A 514 8.65 -16.56 -15.27
C GLY A 514 9.26 -17.96 -15.41
N GLY A 515 8.69 -18.84 -16.24
CA GLY A 515 9.27 -20.15 -16.57
C GLY A 515 8.56 -21.36 -15.97
N ALA A 516 7.52 -21.15 -15.16
CA ALA A 516 6.56 -22.18 -14.80
C ALA A 516 5.94 -22.86 -16.05
N SER A 517 5.55 -24.13 -15.94
CA SER A 517 5.16 -24.98 -17.09
C SER A 517 3.67 -25.24 -17.21
N ASP A 518 2.92 -24.87 -16.18
CA ASP A 518 1.49 -25.11 -15.96
C ASP A 518 0.64 -23.91 -16.40
N TYR A 519 0.66 -23.61 -17.70
CA TYR A 519 -0.11 -22.51 -18.28
C TYR A 519 -1.62 -22.81 -18.34
N PRO A 520 -2.50 -21.85 -18.02
CA PRO A 520 -3.94 -22.03 -18.15
C PRO A 520 -4.37 -22.09 -19.61
N THR A 521 -5.41 -22.89 -19.89
CA THR A 521 -6.02 -22.99 -21.24
C THR A 521 -7.33 -22.22 -21.37
N TRP A 522 -7.84 -21.70 -20.25
CA TRP A 522 -9.12 -20.99 -20.13
C TRP A 522 -8.97 -19.47 -20.19
N ASP A 523 -7.74 -18.95 -20.14
CA ASP A 523 -7.50 -17.51 -20.27
C ASP A 523 -7.55 -17.09 -21.75
N SER A 524 -8.24 -15.99 -22.02
CA SER A 524 -8.42 -15.46 -23.36
C SER A 524 -7.65 -14.15 -23.52
N GLY A 525 -6.78 -14.08 -24.54
CA GLY A 525 -5.92 -12.91 -24.76
C GLY A 525 -4.75 -12.83 -23.78
N ASP A 526 -4.31 -13.98 -23.26
CA ASP A 526 -3.15 -14.09 -22.38
C ASP A 526 -1.86 -13.64 -23.05
N ILE A 527 -0.93 -13.14 -22.24
CA ILE A 527 0.39 -12.69 -22.67
C ILE A 527 1.46 -13.52 -21.96
N ALA A 528 2.31 -14.20 -22.74
CA ALA A 528 3.40 -15.05 -22.23
C ALA A 528 4.79 -14.41 -22.41
N THR A 529 4.87 -13.08 -22.37
CA THR A 529 6.13 -12.33 -22.49
C THR A 529 6.48 -11.65 -21.18
N ASP A 530 7.77 -11.37 -21.00
CA ASP A 530 8.30 -10.64 -19.85
C ASP A 530 7.50 -9.34 -19.61
N PRO A 531 6.93 -9.12 -18.41
CA PRO A 531 6.20 -7.90 -18.08
C PRO A 531 7.09 -6.66 -18.01
N LYS A 532 8.43 -6.81 -18.03
CA LYS A 532 9.40 -5.71 -18.01
C LYS A 532 9.20 -4.77 -16.82
N PHE A 533 9.35 -5.29 -15.62
CA PHE A 533 9.35 -4.46 -14.41
C PHE A 533 10.56 -3.52 -14.37
N THR A 534 10.39 -2.34 -13.79
CA THR A 534 11.45 -1.32 -13.65
C THR A 534 12.53 -1.72 -12.65
N GLY A 535 12.21 -2.53 -11.64
CA GLY A 535 13.14 -3.00 -10.61
C GLY A 535 12.83 -4.39 -10.07
N SER A 536 13.61 -4.84 -9.08
CA SER A 536 13.44 -6.16 -8.43
C SER A 536 12.33 -6.20 -7.38
N GLU A 537 11.94 -5.04 -6.85
CA GLU A 537 10.84 -4.83 -5.89
C GLU A 537 9.96 -3.65 -6.31
N ASP A 538 10.22 -3.13 -7.51
CA ASP A 538 9.41 -2.11 -8.17
C ASP A 538 8.76 -2.77 -9.38
N TYR A 539 7.45 -3.00 -9.24
CA TYR A 539 6.64 -3.72 -10.22
C TYR A 539 5.92 -2.79 -11.19
N SER A 540 6.29 -1.51 -11.25
CA SER A 540 5.90 -0.62 -12.34
C SER A 540 6.46 -1.11 -13.68
N LEU A 541 5.79 -0.77 -14.78
CA LEU A 541 6.10 -1.28 -16.12
C LEU A 541 7.11 -0.38 -16.83
N GLN A 542 8.07 -0.99 -17.53
CA GLN A 542 8.90 -0.27 -18.50
C GLN A 542 8.09 0.01 -19.79
N TYR A 543 8.43 1.10 -20.49
CA TYR A 543 7.72 1.61 -21.67
C TYR A 543 7.51 0.61 -22.82
N ASN A 544 8.32 -0.45 -22.89
CA ASN A 544 8.25 -1.47 -23.93
C ASN A 544 7.59 -2.77 -23.44
N SER A 545 6.92 -2.74 -22.30
CA SER A 545 6.15 -3.87 -21.78
C SER A 545 4.96 -4.17 -22.69
N ALA A 546 4.73 -5.46 -22.96
CA ALA A 546 3.52 -5.91 -23.64
C ALA A 546 2.26 -5.82 -22.76
N ALA A 547 2.42 -5.56 -21.46
CA ALA A 547 1.31 -5.38 -20.52
C ALA A 547 0.64 -4.00 -20.66
N ILE A 548 1.28 -3.04 -21.32
CA ILE A 548 0.76 -1.69 -21.53
C ILE A 548 -0.36 -1.73 -22.59
N ASP A 549 -1.47 -1.04 -22.31
CA ASP A 549 -2.66 -0.92 -23.15
C ASP A 549 -3.28 -2.26 -23.58
N ALA A 550 -3.01 -3.32 -22.84
CA ALA A 550 -3.37 -4.69 -23.20
C ALA A 550 -4.53 -5.27 -22.39
N GLY A 551 -4.98 -4.57 -21.35
CA GLY A 551 -6.04 -5.01 -20.46
C GLY A 551 -7.46 -4.69 -20.96
N VAL A 552 -8.44 -5.29 -20.27
CA VAL A 552 -9.87 -5.01 -20.44
C VAL A 552 -10.33 -3.84 -19.55
N ASP A 553 -11.39 -3.14 -19.97
CA ASP A 553 -12.00 -2.08 -19.15
C ASP A 553 -12.71 -2.65 -17.91
N LEU A 554 -12.25 -2.22 -16.74
CA LEU A 554 -12.79 -2.59 -15.42
C LEU A 554 -13.26 -1.36 -14.61
N SER A 555 -13.54 -0.24 -15.28
CA SER A 555 -13.95 1.04 -14.69
C SER A 555 -15.20 1.00 -13.81
N ALA A 556 -16.01 -0.05 -13.94
CA ALA A 556 -17.15 -0.31 -13.05
C ALA A 556 -16.74 -0.68 -11.62
N ILE A 557 -15.49 -1.13 -11.41
CA ILE A 557 -14.99 -1.65 -10.12
C ILE A 557 -13.80 -0.83 -9.64
N LEU A 558 -12.84 -0.52 -10.53
CA LEU A 558 -11.65 0.25 -10.20
C LEU A 558 -11.34 1.28 -11.28
N THR A 559 -10.94 2.48 -10.86
CA THR A 559 -10.63 3.62 -11.76
C THR A 559 -9.22 4.17 -11.58
N ASN A 560 -8.47 3.67 -10.58
CA ASN A 560 -7.09 4.04 -10.35
C ASN A 560 -6.25 2.78 -10.10
N ASP A 561 -4.93 2.88 -10.24
CA ASP A 561 -3.96 1.85 -9.90
C ASP A 561 -3.56 1.86 -8.41
N ILE A 562 -2.56 1.05 -8.04
CA ILE A 562 -2.08 0.95 -6.64
C ILE A 562 -1.47 2.26 -6.11
N VAL A 563 -0.88 3.09 -6.97
CA VAL A 563 -0.30 4.38 -6.58
C VAL A 563 -1.29 5.54 -6.73
N GLY A 564 -2.47 5.28 -7.28
CA GLY A 564 -3.52 6.28 -7.46
C GLY A 564 -3.50 6.97 -8.82
N THR A 565 -2.74 6.47 -9.78
CA THR A 565 -2.80 6.87 -11.19
C THR A 565 -4.16 6.48 -11.78
N VAL A 566 -4.85 7.42 -12.43
CA VAL A 566 -6.14 7.17 -13.09
C VAL A 566 -5.96 6.18 -14.24
N ARG A 567 -6.90 5.25 -14.41
CA ARG A 567 -6.91 4.30 -15.53
C ARG A 567 -8.03 4.62 -16.54
N PRO A 568 -7.81 4.39 -17.85
CA PRO A 568 -6.52 4.16 -18.48
C PRO A 568 -5.74 5.47 -18.69
N GLN A 569 -4.41 5.40 -18.76
CA GLN A 569 -3.56 6.50 -19.25
C GLN A 569 -3.39 6.45 -20.77
N GLY A 570 -3.45 5.26 -21.36
CA GLY A 570 -3.39 5.05 -22.79
C GLY A 570 -4.76 4.74 -23.43
N VAL A 571 -4.76 3.81 -24.38
CA VAL A 571 -5.95 3.34 -25.10
C VAL A 571 -6.81 2.41 -24.23
N SER A 572 -6.19 1.64 -23.36
CA SER A 572 -6.81 0.59 -22.54
C SER A 572 -6.14 0.53 -21.17
N TYR A 573 -6.71 -0.24 -20.25
CA TYR A 573 -6.06 -0.49 -18.96
C TYR A 573 -4.75 -1.24 -19.19
N ASP A 574 -3.74 -0.95 -18.38
CA ASP A 574 -2.56 -1.80 -18.32
C ASP A 574 -2.85 -3.05 -17.48
N ILE A 575 -2.19 -4.15 -17.82
CA ILE A 575 -2.25 -5.39 -17.04
C ILE A 575 -1.30 -5.24 -15.84
N GLY A 576 -1.75 -5.63 -14.65
CA GLY A 576 -1.01 -5.56 -13.39
C GLY A 576 -1.46 -4.44 -12.45
N ALA A 577 -0.80 -4.35 -11.30
CA ALA A 577 -1.13 -3.41 -10.21
C ALA A 577 -0.86 -1.93 -10.53
N PHE A 578 0.00 -1.66 -11.51
CA PHE A 578 0.44 -0.32 -11.90
C PHE A 578 -0.12 0.06 -13.27
N GLU A 579 -0.40 1.33 -13.45
CA GLU A 579 -0.69 1.94 -14.75
C GLU A 579 0.53 2.75 -15.19
N TYR A 580 1.07 2.42 -16.35
CA TYR A 580 2.17 3.11 -16.99
C TYR A 580 1.76 4.53 -17.36
N THR A 581 2.49 5.51 -16.82
CA THR A 581 2.35 6.90 -17.24
C THR A 581 3.46 7.24 -18.22
N SER A 582 3.12 7.89 -19.33
CA SER A 582 4.14 8.45 -20.25
C SER A 582 4.97 9.59 -19.62
N ALA A 583 4.64 10.01 -18.39
CA ALA A 583 5.47 10.88 -17.56
C ALA A 583 6.67 10.13 -16.93
N GLU A 584 6.57 8.81 -16.77
CA GLU A 584 7.69 7.88 -16.56
C GLU A 584 8.37 7.45 -17.87
N LYS A 585 8.16 8.22 -18.94
CA LYS A 585 9.08 8.22 -20.08
C LYS A 585 10.43 8.67 -19.54
N SER A 586 11.25 7.69 -19.18
CA SER A 586 12.67 7.85 -18.90
C SER A 586 13.25 8.84 -19.89
N ILE A 587 14.10 9.74 -19.36
CA ILE A 587 14.89 10.71 -20.11
C ILE A 587 15.28 10.07 -21.44
N GLU A 588 14.68 10.57 -22.52
CA GLU A 588 14.90 10.05 -23.86
C GLU A 588 16.41 10.04 -24.11
N THR A 589 16.96 8.86 -24.30
CA THR A 589 18.41 8.68 -24.46
C THR A 589 18.84 9.02 -25.88
N CYS A 590 18.36 10.15 -26.40
CA CYS A 590 18.66 10.67 -27.74
C CYS A 590 20.10 11.20 -27.87
N SER A 591 21.03 10.70 -27.05
CA SER A 591 22.42 11.16 -26.97
C SER A 591 23.33 10.12 -26.27
N ASP A 592 22.90 8.87 -26.11
CA ASP A 592 23.67 7.83 -25.42
C ASP A 592 24.52 6.96 -26.37
N ASN A 593 24.45 7.21 -27.69
CA ASN A 593 25.09 6.47 -28.78
C ASN A 593 24.60 5.02 -28.93
N ILE A 594 23.40 4.71 -28.46
CA ILE A 594 22.78 3.39 -28.58
C ILE A 594 21.43 3.58 -29.28
N GLN A 595 21.18 2.81 -30.35
CA GLN A 595 19.86 2.82 -30.97
C GLN A 595 18.85 2.06 -30.07
N ASN A 596 18.05 2.80 -29.31
CA ASN A 596 17.04 2.25 -28.40
C ASN A 596 15.68 2.98 -28.53
N GLN A 597 14.70 2.62 -27.70
CA GLN A 597 13.33 3.14 -27.82
C GLN A 597 12.75 2.88 -29.23
N ASP A 598 12.10 3.85 -29.86
CA ASP A 598 11.61 3.78 -31.24
C ASP A 598 12.52 4.54 -32.23
N GLU A 599 13.80 4.73 -31.90
CA GLU A 599 14.79 5.39 -32.74
C GLU A 599 14.97 4.71 -34.11
N THR A 600 14.96 5.53 -35.16
CA THR A 600 15.20 5.05 -36.55
C THR A 600 16.68 5.07 -36.95
N GLY A 601 17.53 5.66 -36.12
CA GLY A 601 18.99 5.63 -36.17
C GLY A 601 19.56 5.97 -34.79
N ILE A 602 20.86 5.78 -34.56
CA ILE A 602 21.49 6.04 -33.25
C ILE A 602 21.23 7.49 -32.83
N ASP A 603 20.61 7.69 -31.67
CA ASP A 603 20.30 9.00 -31.08
C ASP A 603 19.33 9.85 -31.95
N CYS A 604 18.56 9.24 -32.86
CA CYS A 604 17.67 9.97 -33.78
C CYS A 604 16.45 9.19 -34.32
N GLY A 605 15.37 9.93 -34.59
CA GLY A 605 14.09 9.43 -35.08
C GLY A 605 13.22 8.77 -34.01
N GLY A 606 11.98 8.42 -34.37
CA GLY A 606 10.98 8.00 -33.39
C GLY A 606 10.67 9.12 -32.40
N VAL A 607 10.91 8.82 -31.13
CA VAL A 607 10.85 9.71 -29.97
C VAL A 607 11.93 10.80 -29.96
N CYS A 608 13.04 10.58 -30.67
CA CYS A 608 14.16 11.53 -30.80
C CYS A 608 14.04 12.42 -32.04
N ASP A 609 14.87 13.46 -32.11
CA ASP A 609 14.94 14.34 -33.28
C ASP A 609 15.14 13.55 -34.57
N ALA A 610 14.39 13.88 -35.63
CA ALA A 610 14.42 13.15 -36.88
C ALA A 610 15.87 12.98 -37.41
N CYS A 611 16.23 11.76 -37.80
CA CYS A 611 17.57 11.50 -38.31
C CYS A 611 17.91 12.41 -39.48
N VAL A 612 19.03 13.13 -39.34
CA VAL A 612 19.56 13.98 -40.41
C VAL A 612 20.04 13.07 -41.54
N VAL A 613 19.19 12.86 -42.54
CA VAL A 613 19.61 12.34 -43.84
C VAL A 613 20.38 13.45 -44.55
N PRO A 614 21.71 13.35 -44.75
CA PRO A 614 22.46 14.42 -45.40
C PRO A 614 22.04 14.47 -46.88
N ALA A 615 21.26 15.49 -47.26
CA ALA A 615 20.76 15.65 -48.63
C ALA A 615 21.83 16.04 -49.66
N THR A 616 23.11 16.11 -49.30
CA THR A 616 24.19 16.39 -50.25
C THR A 616 25.50 15.78 -49.78
N TYR A 617 25.91 14.68 -50.41
CA TYR A 617 27.31 14.26 -50.40
C TYR A 617 28.11 15.22 -51.27
N ASN A 618 29.10 15.89 -50.71
CA ASN A 618 30.12 16.55 -51.52
C ASN A 618 31.04 15.49 -52.16
N LEU A 619 31.70 15.83 -53.26
CA LEU A 619 32.51 14.90 -54.06
C LEU A 619 33.55 14.15 -53.21
N THR A 620 34.13 14.82 -52.21
CA THR A 620 35.13 14.23 -51.31
C THR A 620 34.52 13.16 -50.41
N ASN A 621 33.35 13.42 -49.80
CA ASN A 621 32.68 12.47 -48.92
C ASN A 621 32.10 11.27 -49.70
N PHE A 622 31.61 11.50 -50.92
CA PHE A 622 31.17 10.44 -51.81
C PHE A 622 32.34 9.52 -52.21
N ILE A 623 33.48 10.10 -52.56
CA ILE A 623 34.69 9.33 -52.90
C ILE A 623 35.20 8.54 -51.69
N SER A 624 35.20 9.12 -50.48
CA SER A 624 35.60 8.39 -49.26
C SER A 624 34.64 7.27 -48.88
N ALA A 625 33.33 7.47 -49.00
CA ALA A 625 32.33 6.43 -48.74
C ALA A 625 32.45 5.26 -49.75
N ILE A 626 32.63 5.57 -51.04
CA ILE A 626 32.87 4.55 -52.07
C ILE A 626 34.21 3.85 -51.85
N THR A 627 35.27 4.55 -51.45
CA THR A 627 36.60 3.95 -51.23
C THR A 627 36.61 3.00 -50.04
N ASN A 628 35.91 3.35 -48.94
CA ASN A 628 35.75 2.47 -47.78
C ASN A 628 34.84 1.27 -48.10
N TRP A 629 33.79 1.47 -48.90
CA TRP A 629 32.93 0.37 -49.33
C TRP A 629 33.62 -0.58 -50.31
N LEU A 630 34.46 -0.05 -51.22
CA LEU A 630 35.24 -0.83 -52.19
C LEU A 630 36.47 -1.54 -51.60
N GLN A 631 36.84 -1.28 -50.35
CA GLN A 631 38.02 -1.86 -49.68
C GLN A 631 39.29 -1.90 -50.56
N ILE A 632 39.64 -0.76 -51.18
CA ILE A 632 40.75 -0.69 -52.13
C ILE A 632 42.06 -1.17 -51.47
N GLY A 633 42.59 -2.30 -51.94
CA GLY A 633 43.78 -2.97 -51.40
C GLY A 633 43.57 -4.46 -51.04
N ASN A 634 42.33 -4.96 -51.03
CA ASN A 634 42.04 -6.39 -50.93
C ASN A 634 42.01 -7.04 -52.33
N THR A 635 42.79 -8.10 -52.54
CA THR A 635 42.83 -8.85 -53.80
C THR A 635 41.54 -9.60 -54.12
N GLU A 636 40.64 -9.77 -53.14
CA GLU A 636 39.32 -10.41 -53.33
C GLU A 636 38.27 -9.46 -53.93
N SER A 637 38.56 -8.15 -54.02
CA SER A 637 37.63 -7.12 -54.51
C SER A 637 37.82 -6.76 -56.00
N ASP A 638 38.81 -7.36 -56.66
CA ASP A 638 39.02 -7.26 -58.11
C ASP A 638 38.15 -8.29 -58.83
N VAL A 639 36.84 -8.02 -58.87
CA VAL A 639 35.85 -8.97 -59.38
C VAL A 639 35.93 -9.18 -60.90
N ASN A 640 36.70 -8.34 -61.61
CA ASN A 640 36.96 -8.53 -63.03
C ASN A 640 38.36 -9.10 -63.33
N SER A 641 39.19 -9.30 -62.30
CA SER A 641 40.51 -9.93 -62.36
C SER A 641 41.54 -9.24 -63.28
N ASP A 642 41.46 -7.91 -63.44
CA ASP A 642 42.43 -7.13 -64.23
C ASP A 642 43.67 -6.67 -63.44
N GLY A 643 43.71 -6.99 -62.15
CA GLY A 643 44.76 -6.65 -61.19
C GLY A 643 44.60 -5.26 -60.56
N ILE A 644 43.51 -4.53 -60.84
CA ILE A 644 43.32 -3.14 -60.39
C ILE A 644 41.87 -2.91 -59.91
N VAL A 645 41.66 -2.85 -58.59
CA VAL A 645 40.34 -2.50 -58.01
C VAL A 645 39.97 -1.05 -58.32
N ASN A 646 38.97 -0.84 -59.18
CA ASN A 646 38.50 0.48 -59.62
C ASN A 646 36.99 0.52 -59.91
N THR A 647 36.50 1.63 -60.48
CA THR A 647 35.06 1.81 -60.75
C THR A 647 34.46 0.80 -61.73
N ARG A 648 35.28 0.05 -62.46
CA ARG A 648 34.81 -1.05 -63.32
C ARG A 648 34.36 -2.25 -62.50
N ASP A 649 35.04 -2.57 -61.40
CA ASP A 649 34.64 -3.61 -60.44
C ASP A 649 33.29 -3.30 -59.82
N LEU A 650 33.07 -2.04 -59.45
CA LEU A 650 31.77 -1.55 -58.98
C LEU A 650 30.66 -1.76 -60.02
N GLY A 651 30.95 -1.48 -61.29
CA GLY A 651 30.02 -1.69 -62.39
C GLY A 651 29.64 -3.16 -62.58
N VAL A 652 30.58 -4.08 -62.37
CA VAL A 652 30.35 -5.54 -62.43
C VAL A 652 29.45 -6.00 -61.26
N VAL A 653 29.73 -5.56 -60.03
CA VAL A 653 28.92 -5.90 -58.83
C VAL A 653 27.50 -5.35 -58.92
N MET A 654 27.33 -4.11 -59.37
CA MET A 654 26.01 -3.45 -59.40
C MET A 654 25.15 -3.86 -60.60
N SER A 655 25.76 -4.33 -61.68
CA SER A 655 25.01 -4.76 -62.87
C SER A 655 24.53 -6.21 -62.81
N GLY A 656 25.09 -7.03 -61.89
CA GLY A 656 24.76 -8.44 -61.76
C GLY A 656 25.29 -9.32 -62.91
N TRP A 657 26.23 -8.83 -63.71
CA TRP A 657 26.89 -9.61 -64.77
C TRP A 657 28.07 -10.37 -64.17
N GLY A 658 27.79 -11.51 -63.54
CA GLY A 658 28.81 -12.52 -63.27
C GLY A 658 28.97 -13.42 -64.50
N GLU A 659 30.21 -13.62 -64.94
CA GLU A 659 30.65 -14.94 -65.38
C GLU A 659 31.46 -15.60 -64.27
#